data_AF-V5GEP8-F1
#
_entry.id   AF-V5GEP8-F1
#
_cell.length_a   1.000
_cell.length_b   1.000
_cell.length_c   1.000
_cell.angle_alpha   90.00
_cell.angle_beta   90.00
_cell.angle_gamma   90.00
#
_symmetry.space_group_name_H-M   'P 1'
#
loop_
_entity.id
_entity.type
_entity.pdbx_description
1 polymer ?
#
loop_
_entity_poly.entity_id
_entity_poly.type
_entity_poly.pdbx_seq_one_letter_code
_entity_poly.pdbx_strand_id
1 'polypeptide(L)'
;MTHQNDDFDDRRFLEEELKPDSGSWRKEKYAKRSCVKILDHNEGQSTWRDYDDDGIEKLLYANAPQPQVRFILLQTTPQERLLRPIDPRQAHELEQLVKNEVILQENIVDSLPEEKAIDAEKSVMNITETTLRKILLWYDIAPATASHIRGQEQVFGSKCSFDENGREDSFQFWYAIRARAYFRPLRREADLKMTVITRYDVKTEKTVIVLKYRSYNDLPTSLQAALIKKLEELVSHVGTKDLVGNPFTLALFHFSSTIQYYRRGARDPRDVIRKQEVKAHSNSHEVDLREVHLLLGSLDQDKVQLDFILELIHRLREQHEYFYRRIKKMPDPDNRDWLYYHVNEDLNRFESHLTYLRNSVQDVAGKAQRLLDLSEQFALQESQTTASGNQDGSDVEQTVFDAEQADSRQIESKRTKLFVLIGSGILQLPIWGFAMSYGVFQEYYFDNWTLEGDRNITGVIGTTANGVMYLSMPLLFALFTRRWAHWRQLAALCGTAIACVSFFLSSYSTTIWHLVATQGITSALGCTLIYSPITLSLGEWYTTSNRALAYGIVLSCKNVVGTTCPFMLRALIDVYGYQTTLKAWTAIVGGTSILGIFMIPTHPSKVSIHATRARKIPWSFLRYRSIYFYSIAIIFQSSGYGIPQTYLSTYAKGVVLLSQTSGTLMLALFNAPGIIASSFFGWLSDNKRFPLSAQSVSAIPPVCCAVATFLFWGLTTQGNIGLLIVFSMTFGFFSGGYSATWGGMLKQMERESAERNEAVDPGMIYGLLNGVRGIGYASGGIAGMKLLNAGTLLASQRFGYGTSYGPLIVFTGLSSLLGGWVVLWRWNPKRFSPLISRAYSRCTDAAAVRLSFGRNDSVYNS
;
A
#
# COMPACT_ATOMS: atom_id res chain seq x y z
N MET A 1 12.14 -53.45 5.82
CA MET A 1 10.85 -54.04 6.27
C MET A 1 9.86 -52.90 6.39
N THR A 2 8.82 -52.95 5.55
CA THR A 2 7.52 -52.26 5.66
C THR A 2 7.51 -50.72 5.73
N HIS A 3 7.65 -50.07 4.57
CA HIS A 3 6.95 -48.82 4.28
C HIS A 3 5.44 -49.11 4.26
N GLN A 4 4.79 -49.03 5.42
CA GLN A 4 3.35 -49.28 5.58
C GLN A 4 2.62 -48.15 6.32
N ASN A 5 3.25 -46.98 6.52
CA ASN A 5 2.72 -45.94 7.41
C ASN A 5 2.24 -44.62 6.78
N ASP A 6 2.33 -44.40 5.46
CA ASP A 6 1.74 -43.20 4.83
C ASP A 6 0.43 -43.47 4.06
N ASP A 7 0.15 -44.72 3.69
CA ASP A 7 -1.03 -45.07 2.89
C ASP A 7 -2.35 -45.13 3.71
N PHE A 8 -2.24 -45.07 5.05
CA PHE A 8 -3.36 -45.17 5.97
C PHE A 8 -4.02 -43.82 6.29
N ASP A 9 -3.34 -42.69 6.04
CA ASP A 9 -3.86 -41.35 6.34
C ASP A 9 -4.62 -40.74 5.15
N ASP A 10 -4.13 -40.93 3.92
CA ASP A 10 -4.77 -40.39 2.71
C ASP A 10 -6.14 -41.01 2.43
N ARG A 11 -6.32 -42.32 2.69
CA ARG A 11 -7.63 -43.00 2.55
C ARG A 11 -8.65 -42.50 3.57
N ARG A 12 -8.23 -42.32 4.82
CA ARG A 12 -9.08 -41.84 5.92
C ARG A 12 -9.43 -40.36 5.74
N PHE A 13 -8.49 -39.57 5.24
CA PHE A 13 -8.72 -38.17 4.89
C PHE A 13 -9.69 -38.04 3.70
N LEU A 14 -9.56 -38.88 2.67
CA LEU A 14 -10.54 -38.94 1.57
C LEU A 14 -11.94 -39.30 2.06
N GLU A 15 -12.05 -40.23 3.01
CA GLU A 15 -13.31 -40.60 3.68
C GLU A 15 -13.92 -39.44 4.44
N GLU A 16 -13.10 -38.69 5.18
CA GLU A 16 -13.56 -37.52 5.93
C GLU A 16 -13.98 -36.36 5.02
N GLU A 17 -13.32 -36.20 3.88
CA GLU A 17 -13.62 -35.15 2.91
C GLU A 17 -14.80 -35.49 2.00
N LEU A 18 -14.99 -36.74 1.59
CA LEU A 18 -16.07 -37.16 0.69
C LEU A 18 -17.42 -37.43 1.37
N LYS A 19 -17.55 -37.23 2.69
CA LYS A 19 -18.74 -37.50 3.54
C LYS A 19 -20.11 -37.41 2.84
N PRO A 20 -20.98 -38.43 2.96
CA PRO A 20 -22.24 -38.56 2.21
C PRO A 20 -23.31 -37.51 2.54
N ASP A 21 -23.35 -36.99 3.77
CA ASP A 21 -24.30 -35.97 4.18
C ASP A 21 -23.66 -34.97 5.14
N SER A 22 -23.73 -33.69 4.80
CA SER A 22 -23.50 -32.62 5.78
C SER A 22 -24.48 -31.51 5.47
N GLY A 23 -25.12 -30.95 6.51
CA GLY A 23 -26.23 -29.99 6.43
C GLY A 23 -25.91 -28.63 5.79
N SER A 24 -24.81 -28.50 5.06
CA SER A 24 -24.47 -27.30 4.30
C SER A 24 -25.22 -27.27 2.98
N TRP A 25 -26.00 -26.21 2.74
CA TRP A 25 -26.68 -25.91 1.47
C TRP A 25 -25.73 -25.80 0.25
N ARG A 26 -24.41 -25.80 0.45
CA ARG A 26 -23.39 -25.68 -0.60
C ARG A 26 -22.95 -27.01 -1.23
N LYS A 27 -23.25 -28.16 -0.61
CA LYS A 27 -22.71 -29.48 -1.02
C LYS A 27 -23.68 -30.26 -1.90
N GLU A 28 -23.16 -30.78 -3.02
CA GLU A 28 -23.88 -31.59 -4.02
C GLU A 28 -24.03 -33.05 -3.55
N LYS A 29 -25.09 -33.72 -4.00
CA LYS A 29 -25.32 -35.15 -3.78
C LYS A 29 -24.58 -35.98 -4.83
N TYR A 30 -24.32 -37.24 -4.52
CA TYR A 30 -23.82 -38.24 -5.48
C TYR A 30 -24.99 -38.94 -6.18
N ALA A 31 -24.80 -39.39 -7.42
CA ALA A 31 -25.79 -40.21 -8.11
C ALA A 31 -25.92 -41.59 -7.44
N LYS A 32 -27.07 -42.24 -7.64
CA LYS A 32 -27.28 -43.64 -7.23
C LYS A 32 -26.54 -44.63 -8.13
N ARG A 33 -26.29 -44.27 -9.39
CA ARG A 33 -25.53 -45.03 -10.39
C ARG A 33 -24.68 -44.05 -11.19
N SER A 34 -23.43 -44.39 -11.46
CA SER A 34 -22.54 -43.53 -12.25
C SER A 34 -22.92 -43.53 -13.73
N CYS A 35 -22.72 -42.40 -14.38
CA CYS A 35 -22.78 -42.21 -15.82
C CYS A 35 -21.74 -41.14 -16.20
N VAL A 36 -20.48 -41.55 -16.26
CA VAL A 36 -19.34 -40.64 -16.42
C VAL A 36 -18.81 -40.72 -17.85
N LYS A 37 -18.76 -39.57 -18.52
CA LYS A 37 -18.16 -39.46 -19.85
C LYS A 37 -16.64 -39.41 -19.73
N ILE A 38 -15.96 -40.38 -20.34
CA ILE A 38 -14.50 -40.45 -20.39
C ILE A 38 -14.04 -40.29 -21.84
N LEU A 39 -13.08 -39.39 -22.07
CA LEU A 39 -12.45 -39.18 -23.37
C LEU A 39 -10.98 -39.58 -23.30
N ASP A 40 -10.60 -40.53 -24.13
CA ASP A 40 -9.26 -41.06 -24.22
C ASP A 40 -8.63 -40.62 -25.54
N HIS A 41 -7.39 -40.13 -25.47
CA HIS A 41 -6.54 -39.82 -26.61
C HIS A 41 -5.28 -40.67 -26.57
N ASN A 42 -4.99 -41.35 -27.68
CA ASN A 42 -3.77 -42.11 -27.83
C ASN A 42 -3.25 -42.01 -29.26
N GLU A 43 -2.06 -41.43 -29.44
CA GLU A 43 -1.36 -41.37 -30.73
C GLU A 43 -2.19 -40.81 -31.90
N GLY A 44 -3.01 -39.79 -31.65
CA GLY A 44 -3.85 -39.16 -32.67
C GLY A 44 -5.21 -39.84 -32.89
N GLN A 45 -5.50 -40.94 -32.19
CA GLN A 45 -6.83 -41.56 -32.15
C GLN A 45 -7.56 -41.20 -30.86
N SER A 46 -8.86 -40.96 -31.00
CA SER A 46 -9.69 -40.42 -29.94
C SER A 46 -10.97 -41.20 -29.79
N THR A 47 -11.24 -41.66 -28.57
CA THR A 47 -12.43 -42.43 -28.24
C THR A 47 -13.10 -41.82 -27.03
N TRP A 48 -14.42 -41.70 -27.07
CA TRP A 48 -15.21 -41.28 -25.92
C TRP A 48 -16.36 -42.27 -25.70
N ARG A 49 -16.63 -42.58 -24.43
CA ARG A 49 -17.74 -43.45 -24.01
C ARG A 49 -18.24 -43.01 -22.64
N ASP A 50 -19.52 -43.27 -22.39
CA ASP A 50 -20.11 -43.13 -21.06
C ASP A 50 -19.93 -44.46 -20.31
N TYR A 51 -19.48 -44.38 -19.06
CA TYR A 51 -19.22 -45.54 -18.22
C TYR A 51 -20.11 -45.52 -16.97
N ASP A 52 -20.63 -46.69 -16.61
CA ASP A 52 -21.26 -46.94 -15.32
C ASP A 52 -20.25 -47.44 -14.28
N ASP A 53 -20.70 -47.73 -13.06
CA ASP A 53 -19.82 -48.13 -11.96
C ASP A 53 -18.96 -49.36 -12.30
N ASP A 54 -19.56 -50.40 -12.88
CA ASP A 54 -18.86 -51.61 -13.32
C ASP A 54 -17.92 -51.35 -14.51
N GLY A 55 -18.33 -50.48 -15.44
CA GLY A 55 -17.52 -50.06 -16.57
C GLY A 55 -16.26 -49.31 -16.15
N ILE A 56 -16.36 -48.41 -15.17
CA ILE A 56 -15.21 -47.68 -14.62
C ILE A 56 -14.29 -48.64 -13.88
N GLU A 57 -14.82 -49.57 -13.10
CA GLU A 57 -14.01 -50.57 -12.40
C GLU A 57 -13.24 -51.45 -13.40
N LYS A 58 -13.89 -51.92 -14.46
CA LYS A 58 -13.19 -52.63 -15.55
C LYS A 58 -12.15 -51.74 -16.22
N LEU A 59 -12.42 -50.46 -16.45
CA LEU A 59 -11.47 -49.55 -17.09
C LEU A 59 -10.22 -49.27 -16.22
N LEU A 60 -10.38 -49.19 -14.90
CA LEU A 60 -9.27 -48.98 -13.97
C LEU A 60 -8.43 -50.25 -13.76
N TYR A 61 -9.07 -51.41 -13.65
CA TYR A 61 -8.40 -52.66 -13.28
C TYR A 61 -8.21 -53.66 -14.42
N ALA A 62 -8.68 -53.38 -15.64
CA ALA A 62 -8.31 -54.19 -16.79
C ALA A 62 -6.83 -53.96 -17.14
N ASN A 63 -6.15 -55.03 -17.55
CA ASN A 63 -4.77 -55.00 -18.07
C ASN A 63 -4.66 -54.33 -19.46
N ALA A 64 -5.54 -53.38 -19.78
CA ALA A 64 -5.53 -52.64 -21.04
C ALA A 64 -4.47 -51.51 -20.99
N PRO A 65 -3.80 -51.22 -22.10
CA PRO A 65 -2.85 -50.10 -22.17
C PRO A 65 -3.56 -48.77 -21.91
N GLN A 66 -3.06 -48.02 -20.93
CA GLN A 66 -3.57 -46.68 -20.60
C GLN A 66 -3.30 -45.70 -21.76
N PRO A 67 -4.26 -44.82 -22.12
CA PRO A 67 -4.09 -43.81 -23.16
C PRO A 67 -3.06 -42.75 -22.75
N GLN A 68 -2.55 -42.00 -23.72
CA GLN A 68 -1.63 -40.87 -23.49
C GLN A 68 -2.30 -39.74 -22.70
N VAL A 69 -3.56 -39.42 -23.00
CA VAL A 69 -4.38 -38.47 -22.24
C VAL A 69 -5.74 -39.07 -21.94
N ARG A 70 -6.21 -38.91 -20.70
CA ARG A 70 -7.56 -39.27 -20.29
C ARG A 70 -8.27 -38.09 -19.64
N PHE A 71 -9.42 -37.71 -20.17
CA PHE A 71 -10.33 -36.75 -19.57
C PHE A 71 -11.49 -37.46 -18.88
N ILE A 72 -11.71 -37.16 -17.60
CA ILE A 72 -12.83 -37.68 -16.81
C ILE A 72 -13.78 -36.52 -16.54
N LEU A 73 -14.99 -36.56 -17.11
CA LEU A 73 -15.96 -35.47 -17.02
C LEU A 73 -16.97 -35.71 -15.90
N LEU A 74 -16.86 -34.94 -14.83
CA LEU A 74 -17.83 -34.87 -13.74
C LEU A 74 -18.88 -33.79 -14.06
N GLN A 75 -20.10 -34.23 -14.32
CA GLN A 75 -21.23 -33.37 -14.66
C GLN A 75 -22.22 -33.35 -13.51
N THR A 76 -22.80 -32.18 -13.25
CA THR A 76 -23.81 -32.00 -12.20
C THR A 76 -25.16 -31.70 -12.83
N THR A 77 -26.26 -32.17 -12.24
CA THR A 77 -27.59 -31.70 -12.64
C THR A 77 -27.68 -30.17 -12.44
N PRO A 78 -28.22 -29.42 -13.42
CA PRO A 78 -28.37 -27.98 -13.31
C PRO A 78 -29.21 -27.65 -12.09
N GLN A 79 -28.73 -26.76 -11.24
CA GLN A 79 -29.53 -26.23 -10.14
C GLN A 79 -30.29 -25.00 -10.65
N GLU A 80 -31.62 -25.05 -10.65
CA GLU A 80 -32.42 -23.86 -10.83
C GLU A 80 -32.34 -23.00 -9.57
N ARG A 81 -31.84 -21.77 -9.72
CA ARG A 81 -31.72 -20.82 -8.63
C ARG A 81 -32.45 -19.55 -9.01
N LEU A 82 -33.60 -19.34 -8.38
CA LEU A 82 -34.23 -18.02 -8.28
C LEU A 82 -33.32 -17.12 -7.43
N LEU A 83 -33.21 -15.83 -7.78
CA LEU A 83 -32.59 -14.85 -6.87
C LEU A 83 -33.22 -15.04 -5.49
N ARG A 84 -32.39 -15.06 -4.44
CA ARG A 84 -32.91 -15.15 -3.07
C ARG A 84 -34.00 -14.08 -2.94
N PRO A 85 -35.24 -14.42 -2.53
CA PRO A 85 -36.14 -13.38 -2.07
C PRO A 85 -35.39 -12.65 -0.96
N ILE A 86 -35.40 -11.32 -1.05
CA ILE A 86 -34.79 -10.46 -0.06
C ILE A 86 -35.34 -10.92 1.29
N ASP A 87 -34.45 -11.19 2.26
CA ASP A 87 -34.85 -11.56 3.63
C ASP A 87 -35.92 -10.54 4.06
N PRO A 88 -37.12 -10.93 4.52
CA PRO A 88 -38.19 -9.98 4.81
C PRO A 88 -37.74 -8.84 5.73
N ARG A 89 -36.68 -9.03 6.54
CA ARG A 89 -36.03 -7.97 7.31
C ARG A 89 -35.17 -7.01 6.48
N GLN A 90 -34.41 -7.50 5.50
CA GLN A 90 -33.69 -6.65 4.54
C GLN A 90 -34.63 -6.01 3.53
N ALA A 91 -35.75 -6.67 3.19
CA ALA A 91 -36.81 -6.13 2.38
C ALA A 91 -37.56 -5.06 3.16
N HIS A 92 -37.71 -5.23 4.48
CA HIS A 92 -38.24 -4.23 5.39
C HIS A 92 -37.25 -3.08 5.62
N GLU A 93 -35.94 -3.32 5.68
CA GLU A 93 -34.92 -2.26 5.74
C GLU A 93 -34.78 -1.51 4.41
N LEU A 94 -34.90 -2.19 3.26
CA LEU A 94 -35.00 -1.56 1.94
C LEU A 94 -36.34 -0.86 1.76
N GLU A 95 -37.45 -1.43 2.22
CA GLU A 95 -38.76 -0.76 2.27
C GLU A 95 -38.68 0.45 3.19
N GLN A 96 -37.99 0.38 4.32
CA GLN A 96 -37.81 1.51 5.22
C GLN A 96 -36.84 2.53 4.64
N LEU A 97 -35.78 2.15 3.95
CA LEU A 97 -34.89 3.07 3.23
C LEU A 97 -35.64 3.77 2.09
N VAL A 98 -36.44 3.02 1.32
CA VAL A 98 -37.28 3.55 0.23
C VAL A 98 -38.45 4.39 0.78
N LYS A 99 -39.08 4.00 1.90
CA LYS A 99 -40.15 4.77 2.58
C LYS A 99 -39.62 5.99 3.33
N ASN A 100 -38.36 5.96 3.81
CA ASN A 100 -37.77 7.05 4.59
C ASN A 100 -37.10 8.10 3.70
N GLU A 101 -36.81 7.81 2.42
CA GLU A 101 -36.13 8.77 1.52
C GLU A 101 -37.00 9.34 0.37
N VAL A 102 -38.24 8.87 0.08
CA VAL A 102 -39.16 9.54 -0.86
C VAL A 102 -40.65 9.41 -0.47
N ILE A 103 -41.39 10.51 -0.55
CA ILE A 103 -42.86 10.59 -0.41
C ILE A 103 -43.58 9.96 -1.62
N LEU A 104 -44.48 9.02 -1.32
CA LEU A 104 -45.66 8.56 -2.09
C LEU A 104 -45.47 8.12 -3.56
N GLN A 105 -45.29 6.81 -3.75
CA GLN A 105 -46.13 6.09 -4.72
C GLN A 105 -46.84 4.93 -4.02
N GLU A 106 -48.10 5.14 -3.64
CA GLU A 106 -49.02 4.13 -3.10
C GLU A 106 -49.39 3.00 -4.09
N ASN A 107 -48.80 2.94 -5.30
CA ASN A 107 -49.25 2.02 -6.35
C ASN A 107 -48.25 0.93 -6.76
N ILE A 108 -47.23 0.61 -5.95
CA ILE A 108 -46.34 -0.55 -6.22
C ILE A 108 -46.41 -1.59 -5.08
N VAL A 109 -47.57 -1.75 -4.45
CA VAL A 109 -47.80 -2.82 -3.47
C VAL A 109 -48.66 -3.96 -4.02
N ASP A 110 -49.35 -3.78 -5.15
CA ASP A 110 -50.19 -4.86 -5.65
C ASP A 110 -49.46 -5.80 -6.61
N SER A 111 -49.38 -7.06 -6.16
CA SER A 111 -49.01 -8.28 -6.89
C SER A 111 -47.53 -8.61 -7.08
N LEU A 112 -46.81 -8.84 -5.98
CA LEU A 112 -45.86 -9.96 -5.99
C LEU A 112 -46.65 -11.23 -5.69
N PRO A 113 -46.72 -12.21 -6.62
CA PRO A 113 -47.22 -13.53 -6.26
C PRO A 113 -46.36 -14.03 -5.09
N GLU A 114 -46.98 -14.65 -4.09
CA GLU A 114 -46.25 -15.53 -3.17
C GLU A 114 -45.66 -16.68 -4.02
N GLU A 115 -44.50 -16.44 -4.63
CA GLU A 115 -43.71 -17.49 -5.23
C GLU A 115 -43.18 -18.33 -4.07
N LYS A 116 -43.96 -19.38 -3.75
CA LYS A 116 -43.55 -20.48 -2.88
C LYS A 116 -42.09 -20.77 -3.17
N ALA A 117 -41.26 -20.72 -2.13
CA ALA A 117 -39.88 -21.19 -2.20
C ALA A 117 -39.91 -22.62 -2.77
N ILE A 118 -39.64 -22.75 -4.06
CA ILE A 118 -39.48 -24.05 -4.69
C ILE A 118 -38.31 -24.67 -3.94
N ASP A 119 -38.56 -25.78 -3.23
CA ASP A 119 -37.52 -26.56 -2.59
C ASP A 119 -36.45 -26.86 -3.63
N ALA A 120 -35.34 -26.12 -3.58
CA ALA A 120 -34.31 -26.22 -4.59
C ALA A 120 -33.74 -27.63 -4.53
N GLU A 121 -34.09 -28.46 -5.53
CA GLU A 121 -33.53 -29.81 -5.63
C GLU A 121 -32.00 -29.71 -5.55
N LYS A 122 -31.41 -30.46 -4.62
CA LYS A 122 -29.97 -30.43 -4.41
C LYS A 122 -29.28 -31.02 -5.64
N SER A 123 -28.39 -30.27 -6.27
CA SER A 123 -27.63 -30.71 -7.45
C SER A 123 -26.93 -32.05 -7.18
N VAL A 124 -27.03 -32.96 -8.16
CA VAL A 124 -26.52 -34.34 -8.10
C VAL A 124 -25.41 -34.51 -9.13
N MET A 125 -24.25 -35.01 -8.73
CA MET A 125 -23.17 -35.38 -9.65
C MET A 125 -23.50 -36.68 -10.37
N ASN A 126 -23.06 -36.83 -11.63
CA ASN A 126 -23.20 -38.03 -12.45
C ASN A 126 -22.34 -39.23 -12.01
N ILE A 127 -21.81 -39.22 -10.78
CA ILE A 127 -20.92 -40.26 -10.25
C ILE A 127 -21.34 -40.64 -8.83
N THR A 128 -21.18 -41.91 -8.47
CA THR A 128 -21.32 -42.40 -7.10
C THR A 128 -20.11 -42.00 -6.26
N GLU A 129 -20.28 -41.87 -4.94
CA GLU A 129 -19.17 -41.56 -4.03
C GLU A 129 -18.08 -42.64 -4.09
N THR A 130 -18.48 -43.90 -4.14
CA THR A 130 -17.59 -45.06 -4.18
C THR A 130 -16.74 -45.07 -5.44
N THR A 131 -17.34 -44.80 -6.61
CA THR A 131 -16.61 -44.79 -7.88
C THR A 131 -15.70 -43.57 -8.01
N LEU A 132 -16.13 -42.40 -7.54
CA LEU A 132 -15.26 -41.22 -7.46
C LEU A 132 -14.02 -41.50 -6.59
N ARG A 133 -14.23 -42.12 -5.43
CA ARG A 133 -13.15 -42.52 -4.53
C ARG A 133 -12.18 -43.51 -5.19
N LYS A 134 -12.71 -44.52 -5.90
CA LYS A 134 -11.89 -45.48 -6.66
C LYS A 134 -11.01 -44.78 -7.68
N ILE A 135 -11.54 -43.81 -8.42
CA ILE A 135 -10.78 -43.01 -9.40
C ILE A 135 -9.66 -42.23 -8.70
N LEU A 136 -9.99 -41.47 -7.65
CA LEU A 136 -9.00 -40.63 -6.95
C LEU A 136 -7.87 -41.46 -6.35
N LEU A 137 -8.18 -42.62 -5.76
CA LEU A 137 -7.17 -43.51 -5.19
C LEU A 137 -6.33 -44.20 -6.27
N TRP A 138 -6.96 -44.69 -7.35
CA TRP A 138 -6.24 -45.40 -8.42
C TRP A 138 -5.21 -44.50 -9.11
N TYR A 139 -5.57 -43.23 -9.36
CA TYR A 139 -4.65 -42.24 -9.91
C TYR A 139 -3.82 -41.52 -8.84
N ASP A 140 -3.86 -41.91 -7.56
CA ASP A 140 -3.15 -41.23 -6.45
C ASP A 140 -3.34 -39.69 -6.49
N ILE A 141 -4.57 -39.25 -6.75
CA ILE A 141 -4.90 -37.82 -6.81
C ILE A 141 -4.93 -37.28 -5.37
N ALA A 142 -4.28 -36.13 -5.15
CA ALA A 142 -4.14 -35.55 -3.82
C ALA A 142 -5.50 -35.44 -3.07
N PRO A 143 -5.61 -35.90 -1.82
CA PRO A 143 -6.87 -35.90 -1.07
C PRO A 143 -7.52 -34.52 -0.94
N ALA A 144 -6.72 -33.46 -0.86
CA ALA A 144 -7.19 -32.07 -0.84
C ALA A 144 -8.08 -31.70 -2.04
N THR A 145 -7.94 -32.39 -3.17
CA THR A 145 -8.79 -32.19 -4.36
C THR A 145 -10.25 -32.58 -4.13
N ALA A 146 -10.54 -33.49 -3.19
CA ALA A 146 -11.90 -33.90 -2.86
C ALA A 146 -12.74 -32.72 -2.38
N SER A 147 -12.16 -31.82 -1.58
CA SER A 147 -12.81 -30.58 -1.12
C SER A 147 -13.19 -29.66 -2.29
N HIS A 148 -12.33 -29.56 -3.31
CA HIS A 148 -12.55 -28.79 -4.53
C HIS A 148 -13.65 -29.41 -5.39
N ILE A 149 -13.63 -30.73 -5.57
CA ILE A 149 -14.68 -31.47 -6.27
C ILE A 149 -16.01 -31.24 -5.55
N ARG A 150 -16.06 -31.24 -4.22
CA ARG A 150 -17.30 -30.95 -3.46
C ARG A 150 -17.75 -29.49 -3.50
N GLY A 151 -16.95 -28.60 -4.07
CA GLY A 151 -17.31 -27.20 -4.28
C GLY A 151 -16.93 -26.25 -3.15
N GLN A 152 -16.10 -26.66 -2.18
CA GLN A 152 -15.47 -25.73 -1.24
C GLN A 152 -14.45 -24.82 -1.97
N GLU A 153 -13.98 -23.78 -1.28
CA GLU A 153 -13.39 -22.52 -1.76
C GLU A 153 -12.38 -22.56 -2.93
N GLN A 154 -12.20 -21.39 -3.57
CA GLN A 154 -11.26 -21.17 -4.66
C GLN A 154 -9.83 -21.13 -4.12
N VAL A 155 -9.14 -22.26 -4.20
CA VAL A 155 -7.72 -22.38 -3.83
C VAL A 155 -6.99 -23.12 -4.95
N PHE A 156 -5.80 -22.61 -5.31
CA PHE A 156 -4.86 -23.30 -6.19
C PHE A 156 -4.00 -24.25 -5.34
N GLY A 157 -3.76 -25.47 -5.83
CA GLY A 157 -2.88 -26.42 -5.18
C GLY A 157 -2.02 -27.21 -6.17
N SER A 158 -0.91 -27.75 -5.67
CA SER A 158 0.03 -28.59 -6.42
C SER A 158 0.68 -29.63 -5.50
N LYS A 159 0.88 -30.86 -6.00
CA LYS A 159 1.58 -31.96 -5.30
C LYS A 159 2.61 -32.56 -6.26
N CYS A 160 3.82 -32.79 -5.78
CA CYS A 160 4.83 -33.58 -6.47
C CYS A 160 5.12 -34.81 -5.62
N SER A 161 5.13 -35.99 -6.24
CA SER A 161 5.52 -37.23 -5.57
C SER A 161 6.93 -37.64 -6.01
N PHE A 162 7.67 -38.29 -5.12
CA PHE A 162 9.06 -38.69 -5.37
C PHE A 162 9.19 -40.21 -5.27
N ASP A 163 9.99 -40.80 -6.15
CA ASP A 163 10.36 -42.22 -6.14
C ASP A 163 11.39 -42.51 -5.02
N GLU A 164 11.68 -43.79 -4.73
CA GLU A 164 12.63 -44.23 -3.69
C GLU A 164 14.03 -43.62 -3.85
N ASN A 165 14.40 -43.22 -5.07
CA ASN A 165 15.66 -42.57 -5.41
C ASN A 165 15.62 -41.02 -5.31
N GLY A 166 14.55 -40.43 -4.77
CA GLY A 166 14.37 -38.98 -4.63
C GLY A 166 14.14 -38.22 -5.95
N ARG A 167 13.77 -38.93 -7.02
CA ARG A 167 13.42 -38.34 -8.33
C ARG A 167 11.91 -38.09 -8.40
N GLU A 168 11.50 -37.02 -9.06
CA GLU A 168 10.08 -36.73 -9.28
C GLU A 168 9.40 -37.84 -10.09
N ASP A 169 8.35 -38.45 -9.53
CA ASP A 169 7.61 -39.58 -10.09
C ASP A 169 6.28 -39.13 -10.73
N SER A 170 5.58 -38.22 -10.05
CA SER A 170 4.35 -37.61 -10.58
C SER A 170 4.24 -36.14 -10.20
N PHE A 171 3.53 -35.39 -11.05
CA PHE A 171 3.30 -33.96 -10.91
C PHE A 171 1.82 -33.67 -11.03
N GLN A 172 1.26 -32.98 -10.05
CA GLN A 172 -0.16 -32.67 -9.99
C GLN A 172 -0.38 -31.20 -9.67
N PHE A 173 -1.39 -30.62 -10.30
CA PHE A 173 -1.91 -29.30 -9.95
C PHE A 173 -3.42 -29.28 -10.13
N TRP A 174 -4.09 -28.48 -9.31
CA TRP A 174 -5.54 -28.33 -9.37
C TRP A 174 -5.94 -26.91 -9.02
N TYR A 175 -7.06 -26.49 -9.62
CA TYR A 175 -7.65 -25.19 -9.39
C TYR A 175 -9.12 -25.19 -9.77
N ALA A 176 -9.82 -24.16 -9.29
CA ALA A 176 -11.19 -23.89 -9.69
C ALA A 176 -11.33 -22.47 -10.21
N ILE A 177 -12.00 -22.31 -11.34
CA ILE A 177 -12.39 -21.02 -11.89
C ILE A 177 -13.89 -20.93 -11.84
N ARG A 178 -14.37 -19.78 -11.40
CA ARG A 178 -15.79 -19.48 -11.35
C ARG A 178 -16.03 -18.27 -12.22
N ALA A 179 -17.01 -18.35 -13.09
CA ALA A 179 -17.46 -17.25 -13.91
C ALA A 179 -18.94 -17.06 -13.69
N ARG A 180 -19.34 -15.82 -13.39
CA ARG A 180 -20.73 -15.44 -13.16
C ARG A 180 -21.23 -14.54 -14.29
N ALA A 181 -22.51 -14.64 -14.57
CA ALA A 181 -23.22 -13.79 -15.51
C ALA A 181 -24.62 -13.49 -14.96
N TYR A 182 -25.06 -12.25 -15.11
CA TYR A 182 -26.43 -11.86 -14.77
C TYR A 182 -27.32 -12.00 -16.01
N PHE A 183 -28.48 -12.66 -15.91
CA PHE A 183 -29.39 -12.86 -17.05
C PHE A 183 -30.73 -12.13 -16.86
N ARG A 184 -30.99 -11.20 -17.80
CA ARG A 184 -32.03 -10.16 -17.74
C ARG A 184 -33.50 -10.64 -17.74
N PRO A 185 -33.94 -11.62 -18.55
CA PRO A 185 -35.36 -11.99 -18.66
C PRO A 185 -35.93 -12.71 -17.43
N LEU A 186 -35.07 -13.33 -16.62
CA LEU A 186 -35.49 -14.25 -15.57
C LEU A 186 -35.16 -13.76 -14.16
N ARG A 187 -34.44 -12.62 -14.01
CA ARG A 187 -33.88 -12.20 -12.71
C ARG A 187 -33.17 -13.38 -12.03
N ARG A 188 -32.31 -14.07 -12.76
CA ARG A 188 -31.59 -15.28 -12.32
C ARG A 188 -30.08 -15.06 -12.46
N GLU A 189 -29.32 -15.35 -11.41
CA GLU A 189 -27.86 -15.44 -11.49
C GLU A 189 -27.47 -16.70 -12.26
N ALA A 190 -26.74 -16.58 -13.35
CA ALA A 190 -26.06 -17.70 -13.98
C ALA A 190 -24.64 -17.80 -13.43
N ASP A 191 -24.23 -19.00 -13.03
CA ASP A 191 -22.92 -19.22 -12.43
C ASP A 191 -22.35 -20.54 -12.97
N LEU A 192 -21.15 -20.43 -13.55
CA LEU A 192 -20.38 -21.55 -14.05
C LEU A 192 -19.13 -21.68 -13.18
N LYS A 193 -19.06 -22.76 -12.41
CA LYS A 193 -17.83 -23.15 -11.72
C LYS A 193 -17.25 -24.36 -12.42
N MET A 194 -15.98 -24.26 -12.80
CA MET A 194 -15.23 -25.35 -13.38
C MET A 194 -14.03 -25.65 -12.50
N THR A 195 -13.86 -26.93 -12.17
CA THR A 195 -12.72 -27.44 -11.39
C THR A 195 -11.88 -28.31 -12.29
N VAL A 196 -10.58 -28.04 -12.34
CA VAL A 196 -9.60 -28.75 -13.15
C VAL A 196 -8.59 -29.38 -12.21
N ILE A 197 -8.40 -30.67 -12.33
CA ILE A 197 -7.36 -31.42 -11.63
C ILE A 197 -6.56 -32.14 -12.69
N THR A 198 -5.26 -31.86 -12.75
CA THR A 198 -4.35 -32.43 -13.72
C THR A 198 -3.28 -33.22 -13.00
N ARG A 199 -3.13 -34.50 -13.34
CA ARG A 199 -2.01 -35.34 -12.94
C ARG A 199 -1.20 -35.74 -14.17
N TYR A 200 0.10 -35.55 -14.08
CA TYR A 200 1.10 -35.96 -15.06
C TYR A 200 2.00 -37.02 -14.43
N ASP A 201 2.11 -38.17 -15.07
CA ASP A 201 3.05 -39.22 -14.72
C ASP A 201 4.36 -39.02 -15.49
N VAL A 202 5.48 -38.88 -14.77
CA VAL A 202 6.78 -38.56 -15.36
C VAL A 202 7.39 -39.77 -16.06
N LYS A 203 7.13 -41.00 -15.60
CA LYS A 203 7.71 -42.23 -16.14
C LYS A 203 7.02 -42.64 -17.44
N THR A 204 5.69 -42.53 -17.46
CA THR A 204 4.87 -42.97 -18.60
C THR A 204 4.53 -41.85 -19.57
N GLU A 205 4.81 -40.59 -19.18
CA GLU A 205 4.42 -39.37 -19.91
C GLU A 205 2.92 -39.25 -20.17
N LYS A 206 2.09 -39.89 -19.31
CA LYS A 206 0.64 -39.91 -19.44
C LYS A 206 0.00 -38.83 -18.57
N THR A 207 -1.06 -38.21 -19.10
CA THR A 207 -1.79 -37.16 -18.39
C THR A 207 -3.23 -37.58 -18.13
N VAL A 208 -3.68 -37.37 -16.90
CA VAL A 208 -5.07 -37.62 -16.48
C VAL A 208 -5.65 -36.30 -15.98
N ILE A 209 -6.79 -35.91 -16.56
CA ILE A 209 -7.45 -34.65 -16.26
C ILE A 209 -8.87 -34.92 -15.80
N VAL A 210 -9.17 -34.57 -14.55
CA VAL A 210 -10.53 -34.59 -14.03
C VAL A 210 -11.11 -33.20 -14.17
N LEU A 211 -12.17 -33.10 -14.97
CA LEU A 211 -12.88 -31.84 -15.23
C LEU A 211 -14.26 -31.93 -14.62
N LYS A 212 -14.55 -31.04 -13.68
CA LYS A 212 -15.88 -30.89 -13.12
C LYS A 212 -16.53 -29.62 -13.63
N TYR A 213 -17.73 -29.75 -14.19
CA TYR A 213 -18.59 -28.63 -14.54
C TYR A 213 -19.75 -28.53 -13.56
N ARG A 214 -19.91 -27.35 -12.97
CA ARG A 214 -21.09 -26.97 -12.21
C ARG A 214 -21.74 -25.76 -12.85
N SER A 215 -23.02 -25.89 -13.14
CA SER A 215 -23.84 -24.89 -13.84
C SER A 215 -25.07 -24.57 -12.99
N TYR A 216 -25.32 -23.28 -12.77
CA TYR A 216 -26.56 -22.77 -12.19
C TYR A 216 -27.41 -22.11 -13.28
N ASN A 217 -28.67 -22.53 -13.39
CA ASN A 217 -29.63 -22.15 -14.44
C ASN A 217 -29.25 -22.63 -15.86
N ASP A 218 -30.22 -22.67 -16.79
CA ASP A 218 -30.06 -23.33 -18.10
C ASP A 218 -29.06 -22.68 -19.07
N LEU A 219 -28.78 -21.39 -18.89
CA LEU A 219 -27.92 -20.62 -19.79
C LEU A 219 -26.47 -21.19 -19.85
N PRO A 220 -25.81 -21.52 -18.72
CA PRO A 220 -24.51 -22.19 -18.72
C PRO A 220 -24.51 -23.64 -19.23
N THR A 221 -25.66 -24.30 -19.43
CA THR A 221 -25.75 -25.64 -20.04
C THR A 221 -25.31 -25.63 -21.51
N SER A 222 -25.66 -24.58 -22.25
CA SER A 222 -25.21 -24.38 -23.65
C SER A 222 -23.68 -24.20 -23.75
N LEU A 223 -23.09 -23.53 -22.77
CA LEU A 223 -21.65 -23.35 -22.69
C LEU A 223 -20.96 -24.64 -22.26
N GLN A 224 -21.52 -25.36 -21.29
CA GLN A 224 -21.03 -26.68 -20.91
C GLN A 224 -21.02 -27.61 -22.13
N ALA A 225 -22.11 -27.66 -22.91
CA ALA A 225 -22.19 -28.42 -24.14
C ALA A 225 -21.15 -27.96 -25.18
N ALA A 226 -20.98 -26.64 -25.37
CA ALA A 226 -19.98 -26.10 -26.29
C ALA A 226 -18.53 -26.40 -25.85
N LEU A 227 -18.28 -26.43 -24.54
CA LEU A 227 -16.96 -26.71 -23.98
C LEU A 227 -16.65 -28.21 -24.10
N ILE A 228 -17.61 -29.08 -23.79
CA ILE A 228 -17.51 -30.52 -24.04
C ILE A 228 -17.28 -30.79 -25.52
N LYS A 229 -18.04 -30.14 -26.41
CA LYS A 229 -17.86 -30.27 -27.87
C LYS A 229 -16.47 -29.82 -28.32
N LYS A 230 -15.94 -28.70 -27.79
CA LYS A 230 -14.57 -28.26 -28.07
C LYS A 230 -13.52 -29.24 -27.54
N LEU A 231 -13.75 -29.86 -26.39
CA LEU A 231 -12.87 -30.92 -25.87
C LEU A 231 -12.90 -32.14 -26.79
N GLU A 232 -14.07 -32.52 -27.29
CA GLU A 232 -14.22 -33.61 -28.28
C GLU A 232 -13.51 -33.29 -29.60
N GLU A 233 -13.72 -32.09 -30.15
CA GLU A 233 -13.06 -31.59 -31.38
C GLU A 233 -11.54 -31.51 -31.22
N LEU A 234 -11.07 -31.04 -30.07
CA LEU A 234 -9.64 -30.95 -29.77
C LEU A 234 -9.02 -32.33 -29.65
N VAL A 235 -9.62 -33.20 -28.83
CA VAL A 235 -9.09 -34.56 -28.65
C VAL A 235 -9.08 -35.28 -30.00
N SER A 236 -10.07 -35.09 -30.86
CA SER A 236 -10.11 -35.69 -32.21
C SER A 236 -9.17 -35.08 -33.26
N HIS A 237 -8.54 -33.92 -33.00
CA HIS A 237 -7.60 -33.30 -33.94
C HIS A 237 -6.23 -34.00 -33.94
N VAL A 238 -5.68 -34.29 -35.12
CA VAL A 238 -4.39 -34.99 -35.31
C VAL A 238 -3.20 -34.23 -34.69
N GLY A 239 -3.25 -32.90 -34.63
CA GLY A 239 -2.21 -32.06 -34.02
C GLY A 239 -2.14 -32.14 -32.48
N THR A 240 -3.09 -32.80 -31.84
CA THR A 240 -3.14 -32.93 -30.37
C THR A 240 -2.02 -33.81 -29.84
N LYS A 241 -1.46 -34.71 -30.68
CA LYS A 241 -0.28 -35.52 -30.36
C LYS A 241 0.90 -34.67 -29.86
N ASP A 242 1.12 -33.51 -30.47
CA ASP A 242 2.22 -32.61 -30.09
C ASP A 242 1.89 -31.76 -28.83
N LEU A 243 0.60 -31.58 -28.55
CA LEU A 243 0.10 -30.81 -27.39
C LEU A 243 0.10 -31.64 -26.10
N VAL A 244 0.07 -32.98 -26.19
CA VAL A 244 0.11 -33.89 -25.04
C VAL A 244 1.39 -33.76 -24.22
N GLY A 245 2.49 -33.34 -24.84
CA GLY A 245 3.81 -33.24 -24.19
C GLY A 245 3.88 -32.24 -23.03
N ASN A 246 2.88 -31.37 -22.88
CA ASN A 246 2.78 -30.39 -21.81
C ASN A 246 1.36 -30.37 -21.19
N PRO A 247 1.22 -30.77 -19.91
CA PRO A 247 -0.09 -30.84 -19.23
C PRO A 247 -0.76 -29.47 -19.04
N PHE A 248 0.00 -28.37 -19.10
CA PHE A 248 -0.55 -27.02 -18.99
C PHE A 248 -1.31 -26.61 -20.25
N THR A 249 -0.85 -27.01 -21.44
CA THR A 249 -1.54 -26.72 -22.70
C THR A 249 -2.97 -27.25 -22.68
N LEU A 250 -3.13 -28.50 -22.22
CA LEU A 250 -4.43 -29.15 -22.04
C LEU A 250 -5.28 -28.47 -20.97
N ALA A 251 -4.63 -27.97 -19.92
CA ALA A 251 -5.31 -27.23 -18.88
C ALA A 251 -5.81 -25.86 -19.38
N LEU A 252 -5.18 -25.19 -20.36
CA LEU A 252 -5.58 -23.85 -20.80
C LEU A 252 -6.85 -23.79 -21.68
N PHE A 253 -7.32 -24.91 -22.24
CA PHE A 253 -8.39 -24.89 -23.25
C PHE A 253 -9.72 -24.30 -22.78
N HIS A 254 -10.03 -24.43 -21.50
CA HIS A 254 -11.26 -23.88 -20.95
C HIS A 254 -11.23 -22.35 -20.85
N PHE A 255 -10.05 -21.71 -20.74
CA PHE A 255 -9.94 -20.27 -20.48
C PHE A 255 -10.57 -19.43 -21.59
N SER A 256 -10.44 -19.87 -22.84
CA SER A 256 -11.10 -19.20 -23.98
C SER A 256 -12.62 -19.18 -23.80
N SER A 257 -13.21 -20.31 -23.41
CA SER A 257 -14.65 -20.42 -23.15
C SER A 257 -15.07 -19.63 -21.90
N THR A 258 -14.26 -19.63 -20.84
CA THR A 258 -14.49 -18.83 -19.63
C THR A 258 -14.48 -17.33 -19.93
N ILE A 259 -13.53 -16.85 -20.74
CA ILE A 259 -13.46 -15.44 -21.13
C ILE A 259 -14.65 -15.05 -22.01
N GLN A 260 -15.05 -15.92 -22.94
CA GLN A 260 -16.26 -15.70 -23.74
C GLN A 260 -17.50 -15.59 -22.87
N TYR A 261 -17.62 -16.42 -21.84
CA TYR A 261 -18.71 -16.36 -20.88
C TYR A 261 -18.70 -15.05 -20.10
N TYR A 262 -17.56 -14.64 -19.56
CA TYR A 262 -17.43 -13.35 -18.87
C TYR A 262 -17.72 -12.16 -19.80
N ARG A 263 -17.32 -12.21 -21.07
CA ARG A 263 -17.65 -11.17 -22.05
C ARG A 263 -19.14 -11.07 -22.31
N ARG A 264 -19.84 -12.22 -22.39
CA ARG A 264 -21.30 -12.26 -22.53
C ARG A 264 -21.98 -11.77 -21.25
N GLY A 265 -21.53 -12.24 -20.09
CA GLY A 265 -22.05 -11.86 -18.78
C GLY A 265 -21.82 -10.38 -18.43
N ALA A 266 -20.73 -9.77 -18.88
CA ALA A 266 -20.43 -8.35 -18.65
C ALA A 266 -21.18 -7.42 -19.61
N ARG A 267 -21.74 -7.95 -20.72
CA ARG A 267 -22.53 -7.16 -21.67
C ARG A 267 -23.85 -6.72 -21.05
N ASP A 268 -24.52 -7.62 -20.34
CA ASP A 268 -25.84 -7.36 -19.79
C ASP A 268 -25.82 -6.23 -18.72
N PRO A 269 -24.93 -6.24 -17.71
CA PRO A 269 -24.78 -5.12 -16.77
C PRO A 269 -24.46 -3.79 -17.45
N ARG A 270 -23.59 -3.82 -18.47
CA ARG A 270 -23.22 -2.61 -19.21
C ARG A 270 -24.40 -2.04 -19.99
N ASP A 271 -25.18 -2.89 -20.66
CA ASP A 271 -26.35 -2.48 -21.45
C ASP A 271 -27.53 -2.09 -20.52
N VAL A 272 -27.64 -2.67 -19.33
CA VAL A 272 -28.61 -2.26 -18.30
C VAL A 272 -28.25 -0.87 -17.79
N ILE A 273 -27.03 -0.65 -17.28
CA ILE A 273 -26.61 0.67 -16.80
C ILE A 273 -26.71 1.71 -17.90
N ARG A 274 -26.30 1.41 -19.14
CA ARG A 274 -26.46 2.33 -20.27
C ARG A 274 -27.92 2.69 -20.55
N LYS A 275 -28.85 1.72 -20.46
CA LYS A 275 -30.28 2.01 -20.63
C LYS A 275 -30.83 2.85 -19.48
N GLN A 276 -30.40 2.57 -18.24
CA GLN A 276 -30.78 3.37 -17.08
C GLN A 276 -30.19 4.78 -17.15
N GLU A 277 -28.96 4.95 -17.67
CA GLU A 277 -28.36 6.26 -17.99
C GLU A 277 -29.18 7.02 -19.04
N VAL A 278 -29.60 6.34 -20.12
CA VAL A 278 -30.45 6.97 -21.15
C VAL A 278 -31.81 7.37 -20.58
N LYS A 279 -32.42 6.52 -19.74
CA LYS A 279 -33.68 6.83 -19.04
C LYS A 279 -33.55 8.00 -18.06
N ALA A 280 -32.44 8.05 -17.33
CA ALA A 280 -32.12 9.16 -16.44
C ALA A 280 -31.90 10.47 -17.23
N HIS A 281 -31.29 10.40 -18.41
CA HIS A 281 -31.10 11.57 -19.28
C HIS A 281 -32.37 12.02 -20.01
N SER A 282 -33.38 11.17 -20.16
CA SER A 282 -34.65 11.52 -20.83
C SER A 282 -35.71 12.09 -19.89
N ASN A 283 -35.37 12.49 -18.65
CA ASN A 283 -36.28 13.03 -17.61
C ASN A 283 -37.53 12.18 -17.33
N SER A 284 -37.47 10.89 -17.63
CA SER A 284 -38.52 9.94 -17.29
C SER A 284 -38.23 9.39 -15.89
N HIS A 285 -39.14 9.59 -14.94
CA HIS A 285 -39.15 9.06 -13.55
C HIS A 285 -39.20 7.51 -13.47
N GLU A 286 -38.51 6.83 -14.38
CA GLU A 286 -38.70 5.43 -14.75
C GLU A 286 -37.38 4.64 -14.63
N VAL A 287 -36.43 5.16 -13.83
CA VAL A 287 -35.17 4.48 -13.50
C VAL A 287 -35.45 3.41 -12.44
N ASP A 288 -35.20 2.14 -12.77
CA ASP A 288 -35.41 1.02 -11.84
C ASP A 288 -34.22 0.92 -10.87
N LEU A 289 -34.29 1.66 -9.76
CA LEU A 289 -33.23 1.74 -8.74
C LEU A 289 -32.95 0.39 -8.08
N ARG A 290 -33.97 -0.45 -7.97
CA ARG A 290 -33.83 -1.81 -7.45
C ARG A 290 -32.97 -2.65 -8.39
N GLU A 291 -33.19 -2.52 -9.70
CA GLU A 291 -32.35 -3.18 -10.71
C GLU A 291 -30.90 -2.69 -10.64
N VAL A 292 -30.65 -1.39 -10.47
CA VAL A 292 -29.29 -0.81 -10.36
C VAL A 292 -28.56 -1.28 -9.09
N HIS A 293 -29.24 -1.30 -7.93
CA HIS A 293 -28.64 -1.72 -6.66
C HIS A 293 -28.28 -3.21 -6.65
N LEU A 294 -29.18 -4.08 -7.12
CA LEU A 294 -28.91 -5.52 -7.25
C LEU A 294 -27.73 -5.78 -8.19
N LEU A 295 -27.65 -4.99 -9.27
CA LEU A 295 -26.55 -5.08 -10.22
C LEU A 295 -25.21 -4.67 -9.59
N LEU A 296 -25.16 -3.59 -8.80
CA LEU A 296 -23.94 -3.15 -8.12
C LEU A 296 -23.37 -4.23 -7.20
N GLY A 297 -24.24 -4.88 -6.41
CA GLY A 297 -23.84 -5.99 -5.55
C GLY A 297 -23.26 -7.18 -6.33
N SER A 298 -23.75 -7.43 -7.55
CA SER A 298 -23.21 -8.46 -8.44
C SER A 298 -21.83 -8.06 -9.02
N LEU A 299 -21.65 -6.80 -9.42
CA LEU A 299 -20.41 -6.29 -9.99
C LEU A 299 -19.25 -6.28 -9.01
N ASP A 300 -19.51 -5.99 -7.73
CA ASP A 300 -18.49 -6.05 -6.68
C ASP A 300 -18.01 -7.49 -6.43
N GLN A 301 -18.92 -8.46 -6.49
CA GLN A 301 -18.54 -9.87 -6.41
C GLN A 301 -17.73 -10.31 -7.63
N ASP A 302 -18.11 -9.87 -8.83
CA ASP A 302 -17.37 -10.18 -10.05
C ASP A 302 -15.94 -9.61 -10.04
N LYS A 303 -15.76 -8.40 -9.49
CA LYS A 303 -14.43 -7.79 -9.31
C LYS A 303 -13.53 -8.67 -8.43
N VAL A 304 -14.04 -9.14 -7.29
CA VAL A 304 -13.29 -10.04 -6.40
C VAL A 304 -12.93 -11.35 -7.11
N GLN A 305 -13.86 -11.91 -7.87
CA GLN A 305 -13.63 -13.15 -8.63
C GLN A 305 -12.56 -12.98 -9.72
N LEU A 306 -12.56 -11.86 -10.45
CA LEU A 306 -11.55 -11.57 -11.47
C LEU A 306 -10.15 -11.42 -10.86
N ASP A 307 -10.03 -10.81 -9.68
CA ASP A 307 -8.76 -10.70 -8.95
C ASP A 307 -8.22 -12.09 -8.56
N PHE A 308 -9.09 -13.01 -8.12
CA PHE A 308 -8.69 -14.39 -7.85
C PHE A 308 -8.22 -15.14 -9.10
N ILE A 309 -8.84 -14.91 -10.26
CA ILE A 309 -8.43 -15.56 -11.52
C ILE A 309 -7.07 -15.03 -11.99
N LEU A 310 -6.80 -13.73 -11.83
CA LEU A 310 -5.49 -13.16 -12.17
C LEU A 310 -4.38 -13.75 -11.29
N GLU A 311 -4.63 -13.89 -10.00
CA GLU A 311 -3.70 -14.56 -9.07
C GLU A 311 -3.50 -16.04 -9.42
N LEU A 312 -4.56 -16.74 -9.83
CA LEU A 312 -4.48 -18.12 -10.31
C LEU A 312 -3.57 -18.25 -11.55
N ILE A 313 -3.69 -17.34 -12.51
CA ILE A 313 -2.84 -17.31 -13.71
C ILE A 313 -1.37 -17.15 -13.33
N HIS A 314 -1.08 -16.30 -12.34
CA HIS A 314 0.27 -16.13 -11.82
C HIS A 314 0.84 -17.45 -11.25
N ARG A 315 0.07 -18.15 -10.43
CA ARG A 315 0.47 -19.44 -9.84
C ARG A 315 0.63 -20.55 -10.88
N LEU A 316 -0.23 -20.58 -11.90
CA LEU A 316 -0.08 -21.51 -13.03
C LEU A 316 1.23 -21.28 -13.78
N ARG A 317 1.64 -20.02 -13.96
CA ARG A 317 2.93 -19.69 -14.59
C ARG A 317 4.11 -20.17 -13.75
N GLU A 318 4.04 -20.03 -12.42
CA GLU A 318 5.08 -20.55 -11.52
C GLU A 318 5.19 -22.08 -11.59
N GLN A 319 4.06 -22.80 -11.66
CA GLN A 319 4.08 -24.25 -11.79
C GLN A 319 4.53 -24.72 -13.19
N HIS A 320 4.20 -23.96 -14.24
CA HIS A 320 4.68 -24.22 -15.59
C HIS A 320 6.21 -24.03 -15.70
N GLU A 321 6.74 -22.99 -15.07
CA GLU A 321 8.20 -22.82 -14.88
C GLU A 321 8.84 -23.99 -14.13
N TYR A 322 8.22 -24.42 -13.04
CA TYR A 322 8.69 -25.55 -12.25
C TYR A 322 8.75 -26.82 -13.08
N PHE A 323 7.70 -27.11 -13.85
CA PHE A 323 7.62 -28.28 -14.73
C PHE A 323 8.77 -28.33 -15.73
N TYR A 324 9.09 -27.23 -16.42
CA TYR A 324 10.20 -27.22 -17.37
C TYR A 324 11.56 -27.36 -16.71
N ARG A 325 11.77 -26.71 -15.54
CA ARG A 325 13.05 -26.76 -14.84
C ARG A 325 13.34 -28.13 -14.22
N ARG A 326 12.34 -28.74 -13.58
CA ARG A 326 12.51 -29.95 -12.76
C ARG A 326 12.14 -31.24 -13.50
N ILE A 327 11.02 -31.24 -14.21
CA ILE A 327 10.48 -32.45 -14.84
C ILE A 327 11.08 -32.64 -16.23
N LYS A 328 11.00 -31.61 -17.10
CA LYS A 328 11.66 -31.66 -18.43
C LYS A 328 13.18 -31.43 -18.36
N LYS A 329 13.72 -31.06 -17.20
CA LYS A 329 15.16 -30.82 -16.96
C LYS A 329 15.78 -29.80 -17.92
N MET A 330 15.02 -28.76 -18.25
CA MET A 330 15.44 -27.63 -19.10
C MET A 330 15.50 -26.35 -18.25
N PRO A 331 16.58 -26.15 -17.45
CA PRO A 331 16.70 -25.01 -16.56
C PRO A 331 16.94 -23.70 -17.29
N ASP A 332 17.61 -23.75 -18.44
CA ASP A 332 17.92 -22.60 -19.28
C ASP A 332 16.69 -22.20 -20.11
N PRO A 333 16.17 -20.96 -20.00
CA PRO A 333 14.99 -20.53 -20.76
C PRO A 333 15.15 -20.64 -22.27
N ASP A 334 16.37 -20.42 -22.80
CA ASP A 334 16.63 -20.37 -24.25
C ASP A 334 16.61 -21.75 -24.92
N ASN A 335 16.71 -22.83 -24.12
CA ASN A 335 16.69 -24.22 -24.59
C ASN A 335 15.32 -24.88 -24.47
N ARG A 336 14.26 -24.12 -24.14
CA ARG A 336 12.90 -24.65 -23.97
C ARG A 336 12.19 -24.83 -25.31
N ASP A 337 11.27 -25.79 -25.36
CA ASP A 337 10.50 -26.08 -26.57
C ASP A 337 9.50 -24.96 -26.92
N TRP A 338 8.99 -24.99 -28.16
CA TRP A 338 8.00 -24.03 -28.64
C TRP A 338 6.70 -24.07 -27.80
N LEU A 339 6.39 -25.21 -27.20
CA LEU A 339 5.17 -25.44 -26.41
C LEU A 339 5.20 -24.65 -25.09
N TYR A 340 6.39 -24.48 -24.50
CA TYR A 340 6.59 -23.56 -23.38
C TYR A 340 6.19 -22.12 -23.75
N TYR A 341 6.71 -21.60 -24.85
CA TYR A 341 6.44 -20.23 -25.27
C TYR A 341 4.96 -20.03 -25.61
N HIS A 342 4.34 -21.01 -26.27
CA HIS A 342 2.93 -20.96 -26.61
C HIS A 342 2.02 -20.90 -25.37
N VAL A 343 2.26 -21.74 -24.37
CA VAL A 343 1.51 -21.72 -23.09
C VAL A 343 1.68 -20.37 -22.38
N ASN A 344 2.89 -19.82 -22.36
CA ASN A 344 3.14 -18.54 -21.71
C ASN A 344 2.51 -17.36 -22.47
N GLU A 345 2.52 -17.39 -23.80
CA GLU A 345 1.83 -16.42 -24.65
C GLU A 345 0.32 -16.43 -24.40
N ASP A 346 -0.29 -17.61 -24.34
CA ASP A 346 -1.71 -17.76 -24.03
C ASP A 346 -2.05 -17.25 -22.62
N LEU A 347 -1.24 -17.59 -21.61
CA LEU A 347 -1.40 -17.03 -20.25
C LEU A 347 -1.32 -15.49 -20.25
N ASN A 348 -0.38 -14.89 -20.98
CA ASN A 348 -0.26 -13.43 -21.11
C ASN A 348 -1.49 -12.82 -21.80
N ARG A 349 -2.00 -13.47 -22.85
CA ARG A 349 -3.20 -13.04 -23.58
C ARG A 349 -4.43 -13.10 -22.67
N PHE A 350 -4.56 -14.15 -21.88
CA PHE A 350 -5.64 -14.30 -20.91
C PHE A 350 -5.57 -13.26 -19.79
N GLU A 351 -4.40 -13.04 -19.20
CA GLU A 351 -4.15 -12.02 -18.19
C GLU A 351 -4.54 -10.62 -18.70
N SER A 352 -4.13 -10.29 -19.93
CA SER A 352 -4.46 -9.02 -20.57
C SER A 352 -5.97 -8.84 -20.77
N HIS A 353 -6.66 -9.87 -21.28
CA HIS A 353 -8.11 -9.85 -21.48
C HIS A 353 -8.88 -9.71 -20.16
N LEU A 354 -8.49 -10.44 -19.11
CA LEU A 354 -9.14 -10.39 -17.81
C LEU A 354 -8.89 -9.06 -17.10
N THR A 355 -7.69 -8.49 -17.23
CA THR A 355 -7.36 -7.15 -16.72
C THR A 355 -8.23 -6.08 -17.38
N TYR A 356 -8.42 -6.16 -18.69
CA TYR A 356 -9.34 -5.28 -19.41
C TYR A 356 -10.78 -5.43 -18.91
N LEU A 357 -11.26 -6.68 -18.76
CA LEU A 357 -12.60 -6.95 -18.24
C LEU A 357 -12.81 -6.39 -16.83
N ARG A 358 -11.84 -6.60 -15.93
CA ARG A 358 -11.87 -6.06 -14.56
C ARG A 358 -12.02 -4.55 -14.56
N ASN A 359 -11.21 -3.85 -15.37
CA ASN A 359 -11.28 -2.40 -15.50
C ASN A 359 -12.65 -1.96 -16.07
N SER A 360 -13.20 -2.71 -17.03
CA SER A 360 -14.54 -2.44 -17.56
C SER A 360 -15.65 -2.65 -16.53
N VAL A 361 -15.59 -3.70 -15.72
CA VAL A 361 -16.55 -3.96 -14.63
C VAL A 361 -16.49 -2.84 -13.60
N GLN A 362 -15.30 -2.35 -13.28
CA GLN A 362 -15.11 -1.23 -12.36
C GLN A 362 -15.67 0.09 -12.92
N ASP A 363 -15.56 0.34 -14.23
CA ASP A 363 -16.21 1.50 -14.87
C ASP A 363 -17.74 1.42 -14.79
N VAL A 364 -18.32 0.25 -15.08
CA VAL A 364 -19.78 0.03 -15.01
C VAL A 364 -20.29 0.15 -13.57
N ALA A 365 -19.57 -0.39 -12.59
CA ALA A 365 -19.90 -0.23 -11.17
C ALA A 365 -19.85 1.25 -10.74
N GLY A 366 -18.84 1.99 -11.21
CA GLY A 366 -18.75 3.43 -10.96
C GLY A 366 -19.91 4.22 -11.57
N LYS A 367 -20.40 3.83 -12.76
CA LYS A 367 -21.58 4.42 -13.38
C LYS A 367 -22.88 4.06 -12.65
N ALA A 368 -23.03 2.81 -12.23
CA ALA A 368 -24.15 2.36 -11.42
C ALA A 368 -24.24 3.12 -10.09
N GLN A 369 -23.10 3.30 -9.41
CA GLN A 369 -23.04 4.09 -8.17
C GLN A 369 -23.49 5.54 -8.42
N ARG A 370 -23.03 6.17 -9.51
CA ARG A 370 -23.46 7.53 -9.86
C ARG A 370 -24.97 7.63 -10.11
N LEU A 371 -25.57 6.63 -10.75
CA LEU A 371 -27.03 6.61 -10.95
C LEU A 371 -27.80 6.50 -9.63
N LEU A 372 -27.31 5.70 -8.69
CA LEU A 372 -27.89 5.62 -7.34
C LEU A 372 -27.73 6.96 -6.60
N ASP A 373 -26.54 7.54 -6.62
CA ASP A 373 -26.26 8.84 -6.00
C ASP A 373 -27.11 9.97 -6.63
N LEU A 374 -27.37 9.91 -7.95
CA LEU A 374 -28.25 10.84 -8.67
C LEU A 374 -29.72 10.65 -8.27
N SER A 375 -30.16 9.40 -8.09
CA SER A 375 -31.53 9.11 -7.67
C SER A 375 -31.82 9.52 -6.23
N GLU A 376 -30.86 9.34 -5.31
CA GLU A 376 -30.93 9.85 -3.94
C GLU A 376 -31.01 11.39 -3.93
N GLN A 377 -30.35 12.05 -4.90
CA GLN A 377 -30.44 13.50 -5.06
C GLN A 377 -31.82 13.95 -5.57
N PHE A 378 -32.40 13.27 -6.57
CA PHE A 378 -33.76 13.57 -7.06
C PHE A 378 -34.83 13.33 -5.99
N ALA A 379 -34.70 12.25 -5.22
CA ALA A 379 -35.53 11.90 -4.06
C ALA A 379 -35.59 13.01 -2.99
N LEU A 380 -34.43 13.57 -2.67
CA LEU A 380 -34.29 14.68 -1.73
C LEU A 380 -34.85 15.99 -2.31
N GLN A 381 -34.84 16.14 -3.64
CA GLN A 381 -35.32 17.31 -4.36
C GLN A 381 -36.86 17.33 -4.49
N GLU A 382 -37.51 16.18 -4.76
CA GLU A 382 -38.97 16.01 -4.74
C GLU A 382 -39.56 16.27 -3.34
N SER A 383 -38.90 15.76 -2.29
CA SER A 383 -39.30 16.01 -0.91
C SER A 383 -39.24 17.50 -0.52
N GLN A 384 -38.38 18.27 -1.17
CA GLN A 384 -38.28 19.72 -0.99
C GLN A 384 -39.28 20.51 -1.87
N THR A 385 -39.64 19.99 -3.06
CA THR A 385 -40.60 20.66 -3.96
C THR A 385 -42.06 20.51 -3.51
N THR A 386 -42.43 19.40 -2.84
CA THR A 386 -43.76 19.28 -2.20
C THR A 386 -44.00 20.28 -1.06
N ALA A 387 -42.95 20.91 -0.52
CA ALA A 387 -43.05 21.91 0.54
C ALA A 387 -43.16 23.37 0.02
N SER A 388 -42.94 23.63 -1.27
CA SER A 388 -42.98 24.97 -1.83
C SER A 388 -43.59 24.97 -3.23
N GLY A 389 -44.91 24.87 -3.29
CA GLY A 389 -45.65 25.11 -4.54
C GLY A 389 -45.54 26.58 -4.97
N ASN A 390 -45.30 26.74 -6.28
CA ASN A 390 -45.42 27.95 -7.12
C ASN A 390 -44.20 28.87 -7.22
N GLN A 391 -43.42 28.74 -8.29
CA GLN A 391 -43.48 29.61 -9.49
C GLN A 391 -42.43 29.18 -10.53
N ASP A 392 -42.88 28.89 -11.76
CA ASP A 392 -42.08 28.47 -12.91
C ASP A 392 -41.34 29.65 -13.58
N GLY A 393 -40.09 29.40 -13.99
CA GLY A 393 -39.30 30.29 -14.85
C GLY A 393 -37.79 30.04 -15.02
N SER A 394 -37.16 29.03 -14.37
CA SER A 394 -35.68 28.94 -14.23
C SER A 394 -34.97 27.73 -14.85
N ASP A 395 -35.63 26.96 -15.72
CA ASP A 395 -35.11 25.63 -16.15
C ASP A 395 -33.86 25.63 -17.04
N VAL A 396 -33.45 26.78 -17.60
CA VAL A 396 -32.18 26.90 -18.35
C VAL A 396 -31.02 27.30 -17.43
N GLU A 397 -31.29 27.85 -16.25
CA GLU A 397 -30.28 28.31 -15.29
C GLU A 397 -29.80 27.17 -14.39
N GLN A 398 -30.65 26.17 -14.15
CA GLN A 398 -30.39 25.02 -13.27
C GLN A 398 -29.33 24.04 -13.82
N THR A 399 -29.32 23.76 -15.14
CA THR A 399 -28.38 22.81 -15.77
C THR A 399 -26.95 23.33 -15.85
N VAL A 400 -26.76 24.65 -15.89
CA VAL A 400 -25.45 25.30 -15.75
C VAL A 400 -25.02 25.26 -14.27
N PHE A 401 -25.95 25.49 -13.35
CA PHE A 401 -25.72 25.46 -11.90
C PHE A 401 -25.23 24.09 -11.39
N ASP A 402 -25.77 22.98 -11.89
CA ASP A 402 -25.43 21.61 -11.43
C ASP A 402 -24.07 21.09 -11.94
N ALA A 403 -23.70 21.43 -13.18
CA ALA A 403 -22.33 21.19 -13.69
C ALA A 403 -21.31 22.05 -12.94
N GLU A 404 -21.69 23.28 -12.61
CA GLU A 404 -20.93 24.18 -11.74
C GLU A 404 -20.84 23.62 -10.32
N GLN A 405 -21.83 22.88 -9.83
CA GLN A 405 -21.84 22.29 -8.48
C GLN A 405 -21.01 21.00 -8.35
N ALA A 406 -20.94 20.16 -9.39
CA ALA A 406 -20.07 18.97 -9.43
C ALA A 406 -18.59 19.33 -9.60
N ASP A 407 -18.29 20.29 -10.49
CA ASP A 407 -16.96 20.90 -10.54
C ASP A 407 -16.68 21.59 -9.21
N SER A 408 -17.66 22.30 -8.62
CA SER A 408 -17.52 22.89 -7.27
C SER A 408 -17.22 21.86 -6.19
N ARG A 409 -17.77 20.63 -6.18
CA ARG A 409 -17.46 19.59 -5.16
C ARG A 409 -16.07 18.97 -5.35
N GLN A 410 -15.62 18.76 -6.59
CA GLN A 410 -14.24 18.31 -6.86
C GLN A 410 -13.23 19.42 -6.60
N ILE A 411 -13.56 20.65 -7.00
CA ILE A 411 -12.86 21.88 -6.65
C ILE A 411 -12.87 22.04 -5.14
N GLU A 412 -13.96 21.76 -4.43
CA GLU A 412 -14.08 21.85 -2.98
C GLU A 412 -13.18 20.81 -2.31
N SER A 413 -13.17 19.55 -2.75
CA SER A 413 -12.22 18.54 -2.23
C SER A 413 -10.75 18.93 -2.48
N LYS A 414 -10.43 19.49 -3.65
CA LYS A 414 -9.08 20.01 -3.97
C LYS A 414 -8.76 21.26 -3.15
N ARG A 415 -9.72 22.18 -2.97
CA ARG A 415 -9.63 23.40 -2.17
C ARG A 415 -9.45 23.05 -0.71
N THR A 416 -10.19 22.07 -0.16
CA THR A 416 -10.04 21.57 1.20
C THR A 416 -8.67 20.96 1.41
N LYS A 417 -8.19 20.10 0.50
CA LYS A 417 -6.81 19.56 0.59
C LYS A 417 -5.75 20.67 0.53
N LEU A 418 -5.99 21.70 -0.28
CA LEU A 418 -5.13 22.87 -0.35
C LEU A 418 -5.20 23.72 0.92
N PHE A 419 -6.38 23.96 1.49
CA PHE A 419 -6.57 24.67 2.75
C PHE A 419 -5.94 23.92 3.91
N VAL A 420 -6.05 22.58 3.95
CA VAL A 420 -5.36 21.74 4.94
C VAL A 420 -3.85 21.88 4.80
N LEU A 421 -3.33 21.91 3.58
CA LEU A 421 -1.90 22.07 3.31
C LEU A 421 -1.40 23.47 3.71
N ILE A 422 -2.12 24.53 3.30
CA ILE A 422 -1.81 25.93 3.63
C ILE A 422 -1.92 26.14 5.14
N GLY A 423 -3.00 25.70 5.78
CA GLY A 423 -3.20 25.78 7.23
C GLY A 423 -2.08 25.08 7.99
N SER A 424 -1.73 23.84 7.59
CA SER A 424 -0.61 23.08 8.18
C SER A 424 0.74 23.77 7.98
N GLY A 425 0.91 24.47 6.86
CA GLY A 425 2.08 25.31 6.55
C GLY A 425 2.17 26.56 7.43
N ILE A 426 1.08 27.32 7.56
CA ILE A 426 0.98 28.51 8.43
C ILE A 426 1.29 28.12 9.88
N LEU A 427 0.77 26.98 10.33
CA LEU A 427 0.99 26.46 11.68
C LEU A 427 2.44 26.09 11.96
N GLN A 428 3.32 25.96 10.97
CA GLN A 428 4.76 25.80 11.23
C GLN A 428 5.37 27.03 11.91
N LEU A 429 4.82 28.23 11.71
CA LEU A 429 5.29 29.47 12.31
C LEU A 429 5.19 29.44 13.85
N PRO A 430 4.00 29.22 14.46
CA PRO A 430 3.88 29.14 15.91
C PRO A 430 4.59 27.91 16.51
N ILE A 431 4.67 26.80 15.77
CA ILE A 431 5.27 25.55 16.28
C ILE A 431 6.80 25.66 16.34
N TRP A 432 7.45 26.14 15.27
CA TRP A 432 8.91 26.11 15.16
C TRP A 432 9.57 27.49 15.24
N GLY A 433 8.83 28.58 15.09
CA GLY A 433 9.40 29.93 14.97
C GLY A 433 10.24 30.34 16.17
N PHE A 434 9.76 30.11 17.38
CA PHE A 434 10.53 30.39 18.59
C PHE A 434 11.73 29.46 18.74
N ALA A 435 11.54 28.14 18.61
CA ALA A 435 12.60 27.15 18.79
C ALA A 435 13.75 27.33 17.78
N MET A 436 13.44 27.68 16.53
CA MET A 436 14.42 27.92 15.48
C MET A 436 15.11 29.29 15.60
N SER A 437 14.49 30.25 16.30
CA SER A 437 15.02 31.61 16.50
C SER A 437 15.56 31.84 17.91
N TYR A 438 15.58 30.81 18.74
CA TYR A 438 15.98 30.92 20.15
C TYR A 438 17.40 31.48 20.31
N GLY A 439 18.31 31.19 19.38
CA GLY A 439 19.68 31.72 19.41
C GLY A 439 19.75 33.24 19.46
N VAL A 440 18.76 33.95 18.87
CA VAL A 440 18.68 35.42 18.92
C VAL A 440 18.32 35.89 20.32
N PHE A 441 17.35 35.24 20.98
CA PHE A 441 16.99 35.52 22.36
C PHE A 441 18.12 35.14 23.32
N GLN A 442 18.80 34.03 23.09
CA GLN A 442 19.94 33.60 23.89
C GLN A 442 21.06 34.64 23.84
N GLU A 443 21.43 35.13 22.65
CA GLU A 443 22.43 36.18 22.51
C GLU A 443 22.00 37.47 23.22
N TYR A 444 20.75 37.90 23.05
CA TYR A 444 20.24 39.08 23.75
C TYR A 444 20.24 38.93 25.27
N TYR A 445 19.77 37.79 25.80
CA TYR A 445 19.80 37.52 27.24
C TYR A 445 21.22 37.47 27.76
N PHE A 446 22.15 36.91 26.98
CA PHE A 446 23.55 36.88 27.33
C PHE A 446 24.11 38.30 27.36
N ASP A 447 23.97 39.09 26.29
CA ASP A 447 24.58 40.42 26.16
C ASP A 447 23.94 41.48 27.09
N ASN A 448 22.62 41.45 27.26
CA ASN A 448 21.86 42.39 28.10
C ASN A 448 21.39 41.72 29.39
N TRP A 449 22.34 41.42 30.28
CA TRP A 449 22.08 40.66 31.50
C TRP A 449 21.24 41.45 32.52
N THR A 450 19.96 41.10 32.65
CA THR A 450 19.01 41.72 33.61
C THR A 450 18.23 40.70 34.46
N LEU A 451 18.50 39.40 34.27
CA LEU A 451 17.77 38.29 34.90
C LEU A 451 18.51 37.74 36.13
N GLU A 452 17.77 37.32 37.15
CA GLU A 452 18.34 36.64 38.32
C GLU A 452 18.70 35.18 37.99
N GLY A 453 19.97 34.82 38.16
CA GLY A 453 20.51 33.46 37.99
C GLY A 453 21.91 33.41 37.34
N ASP A 454 22.38 32.21 36.96
CA ASP A 454 23.65 32.04 36.25
C ASP A 454 23.48 32.20 34.72
N ARG A 455 24.32 33.05 34.12
CA ARG A 455 24.36 33.38 32.68
C ARG A 455 24.57 32.16 31.79
N ASN A 456 25.27 31.14 32.30
CA ASN A 456 25.52 29.90 31.58
C ASN A 456 24.26 29.04 31.36
N ILE A 457 23.19 29.28 32.13
CA ILE A 457 21.94 28.50 32.06
C ILE A 457 21.06 28.91 30.85
N THR A 458 21.31 30.06 30.25
CA THR A 458 20.51 30.58 29.12
C THR A 458 20.33 29.55 27.99
N GLY A 459 21.39 28.87 27.55
CA GLY A 459 21.31 27.83 26.51
C GLY A 459 20.41 26.63 26.86
N VAL A 460 20.14 26.36 28.15
CA VAL A 460 19.28 25.26 28.60
C VAL A 460 17.84 25.46 28.14
N ILE A 461 17.36 26.69 28.05
CA ILE A 461 15.97 26.99 27.66
C ILE A 461 15.66 26.43 26.26
N GLY A 462 16.51 26.73 25.26
CA GLY A 462 16.32 26.27 23.87
C GLY A 462 16.47 24.75 23.70
N THR A 463 17.40 24.13 24.44
CA THR A 463 17.57 22.68 24.43
C THR A 463 16.39 21.96 25.10
N THR A 464 15.86 22.52 26.20
CA THR A 464 14.67 22.02 26.91
C THR A 464 13.43 22.14 26.02
N ALA A 465 13.26 23.26 25.33
CA ALA A 465 12.16 23.47 24.37
C ALA A 465 12.11 22.38 23.30
N ASN A 466 13.24 22.12 22.63
CA ASN A 466 13.32 21.07 21.61
C ASN A 466 13.14 19.67 22.22
N GLY A 467 13.75 19.40 23.38
CA GLY A 467 13.64 18.11 24.06
C GLY A 467 12.22 17.76 24.47
N VAL A 468 11.53 18.67 25.17
CA VAL A 468 10.14 18.52 25.59
C VAL A 468 9.22 18.33 24.38
N MET A 469 9.45 19.11 23.32
CA MET A 469 8.64 19.01 22.11
C MET A 469 8.76 17.64 21.45
N TYR A 470 9.97 17.15 21.15
CA TYR A 470 10.12 15.86 20.48
C TYR A 470 9.75 14.66 21.37
N LEU A 471 10.09 14.66 22.66
CA LEU A 471 9.81 13.55 23.57
C LEU A 471 8.32 13.38 23.89
N SER A 472 7.52 14.45 23.80
CA SER A 472 6.07 14.38 24.03
C SER A 472 5.28 13.93 22.79
N MET A 473 5.87 13.96 21.58
CA MET A 473 5.17 13.55 20.35
C MET A 473 4.66 12.10 20.32
N PRO A 474 5.41 11.05 20.74
CA PRO A 474 4.87 9.69 20.73
C PRO A 474 3.58 9.54 21.54
N LEU A 475 3.52 10.19 22.72
CA LEU A 475 2.36 10.15 23.60
C LEU A 475 1.15 10.87 22.97
N LEU A 476 1.37 12.08 22.45
CA LEU A 476 0.29 12.89 21.88
C LEU A 476 -0.24 12.30 20.57
N PHE A 477 0.64 11.79 19.70
CA PHE A 477 0.20 11.08 18.49
C PHE A 477 -0.58 9.80 18.83
N ALA A 478 -0.14 9.01 19.81
CA ALA A 478 -0.89 7.82 20.28
C ALA A 478 -2.31 8.20 20.75
N LEU A 479 -2.42 9.31 21.48
CA LEU A 479 -3.67 9.79 22.07
C LEU A 479 -4.67 10.27 21.02
N PHE A 480 -4.21 11.08 20.05
CA PHE A 480 -5.06 11.72 19.05
C PHE A 480 -5.30 10.89 17.78
N THR A 481 -4.61 9.76 17.57
CA THR A 481 -4.82 9.00 16.34
C THR A 481 -6.19 8.29 16.28
N ARG A 482 -6.70 7.81 17.42
CA ARG A 482 -7.99 7.09 17.46
C ARG A 482 -8.92 7.52 18.59
N ARG A 483 -8.46 7.48 19.84
CA ARG A 483 -9.31 7.65 21.04
C ARG A 483 -9.99 9.02 21.05
N TRP A 484 -9.26 10.07 20.69
CA TRP A 484 -9.75 11.46 20.74
C TRP A 484 -9.63 12.18 19.38
N ALA A 485 -9.84 11.46 18.27
CA ALA A 485 -9.73 12.05 16.93
C ALA A 485 -10.71 13.22 16.69
N HIS A 486 -11.88 13.21 17.32
CA HIS A 486 -12.85 14.31 17.24
C HIS A 486 -12.44 15.55 18.06
N TRP A 487 -11.58 15.40 19.07
CA TRP A 487 -11.10 16.50 19.90
C TRP A 487 -9.84 17.18 19.33
N ARG A 488 -9.39 16.83 18.12
CA ARG A 488 -8.13 17.33 17.54
C ARG A 488 -8.08 18.84 17.38
N GLN A 489 -9.16 19.46 16.90
CA GLN A 489 -9.23 20.91 16.76
C GLN A 489 -9.24 21.60 18.14
N LEU A 490 -10.02 21.07 19.09
CA LEU A 490 -10.02 21.61 20.45
C LEU A 490 -8.64 21.47 21.12
N ALA A 491 -7.96 20.33 20.95
CA ALA A 491 -6.62 20.13 21.45
C ALA A 491 -5.64 21.15 20.88
N ALA A 492 -5.69 21.43 19.57
CA ALA A 492 -4.85 22.46 18.96
C ALA A 492 -5.17 23.87 19.49
N LEU A 493 -6.45 24.20 19.74
CA LEU A 493 -6.84 25.47 20.36
C LEU A 493 -6.35 25.57 21.81
N CYS A 494 -6.48 24.51 22.60
CA CYS A 494 -5.90 24.44 23.95
C CYS A 494 -4.37 24.60 23.91
N GLY A 495 -3.69 23.95 22.95
CA GLY A 495 -2.25 24.10 22.73
C GLY A 495 -1.86 25.53 22.40
N THR A 496 -2.66 26.22 21.59
CA THR A 496 -2.50 27.65 21.28
C THR A 496 -2.64 28.51 22.52
N ALA A 497 -3.69 28.28 23.32
CA ALA A 497 -3.89 29.02 24.57
C ALA A 497 -2.70 28.82 25.53
N ILE A 498 -2.23 27.58 25.71
CA ILE A 498 -1.07 27.27 26.54
C ILE A 498 0.18 27.98 26.03
N ALA A 499 0.45 27.96 24.71
CA ALA A 499 1.61 28.63 24.13
C ALA A 499 1.53 30.15 24.31
N CYS A 500 0.36 30.76 24.06
CA CYS A 500 0.17 32.20 24.25
C CYS A 500 0.34 32.64 25.70
N VAL A 501 -0.29 31.93 26.64
CA VAL A 501 -0.14 32.17 28.08
C VAL A 501 1.34 32.05 28.46
N SER A 502 2.04 31.03 27.97
CA SER A 502 3.46 30.82 28.25
C SER A 502 4.33 31.99 27.78
N PHE A 503 4.21 32.43 26.52
CA PHE A 503 4.99 33.56 26.01
C PHE A 503 4.62 34.89 26.67
N PHE A 504 3.35 35.08 27.03
CA PHE A 504 2.91 36.27 27.75
C PHE A 504 3.50 36.32 29.16
N LEU A 505 3.41 35.23 29.95
CA LEU A 505 4.04 35.15 31.26
C LEU A 505 5.56 35.28 31.20
N SER A 506 6.16 34.71 30.15
CA SER A 506 7.60 34.84 29.91
C SER A 506 8.04 36.31 29.78
N SER A 507 7.20 37.18 29.21
CA SER A 507 7.51 38.61 29.08
C SER A 507 7.65 39.36 30.41
N TYR A 508 7.07 38.83 31.50
CA TYR A 508 7.15 39.39 32.85
C TYR A 508 8.14 38.64 33.76
N SER A 509 8.86 37.66 33.21
CA SER A 509 9.80 36.85 34.00
C SER A 509 11.06 37.65 34.35
N THR A 510 11.38 37.68 35.64
CA THR A 510 12.58 38.32 36.21
C THR A 510 13.69 37.32 36.53
N THR A 511 13.37 36.02 36.62
CA THR A 511 14.32 34.94 36.91
C THR A 511 14.47 34.01 35.71
N ILE A 512 15.67 33.42 35.53
CA ILE A 512 15.92 32.47 34.43
C ILE A 512 15.05 31.22 34.53
N TRP A 513 14.83 30.72 35.74
CA TRP A 513 14.03 29.51 35.95
C TRP A 513 12.57 29.70 35.52
N HIS A 514 12.01 30.91 35.66
CA HIS A 514 10.71 31.24 35.09
C HIS A 514 10.73 31.15 33.56
N LEU A 515 11.83 31.57 32.90
CA LEU A 515 11.99 31.40 31.44
C LEU A 515 12.16 29.94 31.03
N VAL A 516 12.90 29.13 31.80
CA VAL A 516 13.01 27.68 31.53
C VAL A 516 11.63 27.02 31.61
N ALA A 517 10.84 27.34 32.64
CA ALA A 517 9.50 26.80 32.80
C ALA A 517 8.55 27.27 31.67
N THR A 518 8.53 28.58 31.39
CA THR A 518 7.58 29.18 30.44
C THR A 518 7.98 28.97 28.98
N GLN A 519 9.22 29.29 28.60
CA GLN A 519 9.71 29.18 27.21
C GLN A 519 10.27 27.80 26.87
N GLY A 520 10.74 27.04 27.86
CA GLY A 520 11.33 25.72 27.66
C GLY A 520 10.34 24.58 27.76
N ILE A 521 9.40 24.63 28.72
CA ILE A 521 8.50 23.50 29.00
C ILE A 521 7.08 23.79 28.53
N THR A 522 6.42 24.81 29.07
CA THR A 522 4.99 25.02 28.82
C THR A 522 4.70 25.47 27.40
N SER A 523 5.50 26.36 26.82
CA SER A 523 5.37 26.74 25.41
C SER A 523 5.60 25.54 24.47
N ALA A 524 6.61 24.71 24.76
CA ALA A 524 6.94 23.52 23.97
C ALA A 524 5.81 22.49 24.00
N LEU A 525 5.19 22.26 25.17
CA LEU A 525 3.99 21.42 25.28
C LEU A 525 2.82 22.00 24.48
N GLY A 526 2.59 23.31 24.54
CA GLY A 526 1.58 24.00 23.74
C GLY A 526 1.81 23.81 22.24
N CYS A 527 3.02 24.08 21.76
CA CYS A 527 3.42 23.90 20.36
C CYS A 527 3.30 22.44 19.89
N THR A 528 3.62 21.46 20.75
CA THR A 528 3.48 20.03 20.41
C THR A 528 2.02 19.59 20.34
N LEU A 529 1.19 20.14 21.22
CA LEU A 529 -0.25 19.92 21.23
C LEU A 529 -0.95 20.53 20.01
N ILE A 530 -0.36 21.55 19.38
CA ILE A 530 -0.73 22.04 18.06
C ILE A 530 -0.21 21.07 16.97
N TYR A 531 1.08 20.75 16.96
CA TYR A 531 1.71 19.96 15.89
C TYR A 531 1.09 18.57 15.68
N SER A 532 0.81 17.86 16.77
CA SER A 532 0.37 16.46 16.74
C SER A 532 -0.97 16.24 16.00
N PRO A 533 -2.09 16.88 16.40
CA PRO A 533 -3.38 16.70 15.73
C PRO A 533 -3.39 17.17 14.27
N ILE A 534 -2.66 18.25 13.96
CA ILE A 534 -2.59 18.84 12.61
C ILE A 534 -1.82 17.92 11.65
N THR A 535 -0.69 17.38 12.09
CA THR A 535 0.12 16.45 11.28
C THR A 535 -0.61 15.13 11.02
N LEU A 536 -1.42 14.67 11.98
CA LEU A 536 -2.33 13.53 11.80
C LEU A 536 -3.40 13.82 10.75
N SER A 537 -4.05 14.98 10.83
CA SER A 537 -5.07 15.41 9.85
C SER A 537 -4.48 15.49 8.43
N LEU A 538 -3.28 16.07 8.29
CA LEU A 538 -2.57 16.13 7.01
C LEU A 538 -2.31 14.73 6.42
N GLY A 539 -1.86 13.78 7.24
CA GLY A 539 -1.64 12.40 6.82
C GLY A 539 -2.90 11.70 6.33
N GLU A 540 -4.05 12.00 6.95
CA GLU A 540 -5.36 11.43 6.59
C GLU A 540 -5.90 12.01 5.28
N TRP A 541 -5.83 13.34 5.08
CA TRP A 541 -6.28 13.99 3.83
C TRP A 541 -5.46 13.58 2.60
N TYR A 542 -4.20 13.16 2.79
CA TYR A 542 -3.28 12.74 1.74
C TYR A 542 -2.97 11.22 1.74
N THR A 543 -3.82 10.37 2.36
CA THR A 543 -3.55 8.93 2.56
C THR A 543 -3.18 8.17 1.27
N THR A 544 -3.90 8.39 0.16
CA THR A 544 -3.79 7.58 -1.07
C THR A 544 -2.79 8.13 -2.09
N SER A 545 -2.50 9.44 -2.06
CA SER A 545 -1.67 10.10 -3.07
C SER A 545 -0.80 11.19 -2.46
N ASN A 546 0.50 11.17 -2.78
CA ASN A 546 1.47 12.22 -2.49
C ASN A 546 1.61 12.59 -0.99
N ARG A 547 1.41 11.64 -0.06
CA ARG A 547 1.53 11.86 1.39
C ARG A 547 2.91 12.34 1.82
N ALA A 548 3.97 11.71 1.32
CA ALA A 548 5.35 12.10 1.60
C ALA A 548 5.67 13.47 1.00
N LEU A 549 5.12 13.78 -0.18
CA LEU A 549 5.23 15.12 -0.76
C LEU A 549 4.49 16.18 0.08
N ALA A 550 3.29 15.88 0.58
CA ALA A 550 2.54 16.80 1.45
C ALA A 550 3.31 17.08 2.76
N TYR A 551 3.86 16.05 3.40
CA TYR A 551 4.79 16.24 4.52
C TYR A 551 6.02 17.05 4.13
N GLY A 552 6.59 16.78 2.94
CA GLY A 552 7.71 17.54 2.38
C GLY A 552 7.41 19.03 2.27
N ILE A 553 6.27 19.40 1.66
CA ILE A 553 5.85 20.81 1.49
C ILE A 553 5.65 21.50 2.83
N VAL A 554 4.98 20.85 3.79
CA VAL A 554 4.79 21.43 5.13
C VAL A 554 6.12 21.59 5.88
N LEU A 555 7.04 20.64 5.75
CA LEU A 555 8.39 20.76 6.30
C LEU A 555 9.21 21.86 5.58
N SER A 556 8.95 22.13 4.30
CA SER A 556 9.52 23.29 3.60
C SER A 556 9.05 24.60 4.24
N CYS A 557 7.78 24.71 4.64
CA CYS A 557 7.28 25.87 5.39
C CYS A 557 8.02 26.04 6.74
N LYS A 558 8.34 24.96 7.45
CA LYS A 558 9.20 25.00 8.64
C LYS A 558 10.58 25.61 8.34
N ASN A 559 11.19 25.25 7.21
CA ASN A 559 12.48 25.82 6.81
C ASN A 559 12.38 27.30 6.40
N VAL A 560 11.26 27.73 5.80
CA VAL A 560 10.97 29.16 5.56
C VAL A 560 10.91 29.91 6.89
N VAL A 561 10.17 29.37 7.87
CA VAL A 561 10.08 29.92 9.23
C VAL A 561 11.46 30.02 9.88
N GLY A 562 12.27 28.97 9.81
CA GLY A 562 13.64 28.97 10.35
C GLY A 562 14.61 29.92 9.64
N THR A 563 14.30 30.33 8.41
CA THR A 563 15.11 31.31 7.65
C THR A 563 14.69 32.74 7.97
N THR A 564 13.38 33.01 8.03
CA THR A 564 12.83 34.37 8.14
C THR A 564 12.68 34.84 9.59
N CYS A 565 12.20 33.97 10.49
CA CYS A 565 11.91 34.36 11.88
C CYS A 565 13.12 34.89 12.67
N PRO A 566 14.34 34.34 12.53
CA PRO A 566 15.50 34.90 13.23
C PRO A 566 15.76 36.37 12.91
N PHE A 567 15.60 36.79 11.64
CA PHE A 567 15.76 38.20 11.25
C PHE A 567 14.62 39.06 11.78
N MET A 568 13.38 38.59 11.66
CA MET A 568 12.21 39.30 12.16
C MET A 568 12.32 39.54 13.66
N LEU A 569 12.62 38.50 14.44
CA LEU A 569 12.77 38.61 15.88
C LEU A 569 13.98 39.45 16.28
N ARG A 570 15.10 39.37 15.54
CA ARG A 570 16.25 40.25 15.78
C ARG A 570 15.88 41.71 15.62
N ALA A 571 15.23 42.07 14.52
CA ALA A 571 14.79 43.44 14.27
C ALA A 571 13.81 43.94 15.34
N LEU A 572 12.88 43.10 15.79
CA LEU A 572 11.95 43.46 16.87
C LEU A 572 12.66 43.66 18.21
N ILE A 573 13.61 42.76 18.55
CA ILE A 573 14.37 42.84 19.80
C ILE A 573 15.25 44.10 19.82
N ASP A 574 15.93 44.40 18.71
CA ASP A 574 16.85 45.54 18.62
C ASP A 574 16.11 46.90 18.75
N VAL A 575 14.85 46.98 18.29
CA VAL A 575 14.04 48.23 18.36
C VAL A 575 13.21 48.33 19.64
N TYR A 576 12.54 47.26 20.06
CA TYR A 576 11.52 47.29 21.12
C TYR A 576 11.91 46.55 22.40
N GLY A 577 13.07 45.87 22.42
CA GLY A 577 13.51 45.02 23.52
C GLY A 577 12.77 43.67 23.61
N TYR A 578 13.27 42.78 24.47
CA TYR A 578 12.77 41.40 24.52
C TYR A 578 11.33 41.27 25.05
N GLN A 579 10.91 42.09 26.02
CA GLN A 579 9.59 41.97 26.65
C GLN A 579 8.47 42.30 25.67
N THR A 580 8.58 43.44 25.00
CA THR A 580 7.63 43.87 23.96
C THR A 580 7.64 42.89 22.79
N THR A 581 8.82 42.37 22.42
CA THR A 581 8.93 41.35 21.37
C THR A 581 8.21 40.06 21.75
N LEU A 582 8.30 39.58 22.99
CA LEU A 582 7.58 38.37 23.44
C LEU A 582 6.05 38.58 23.46
N LYS A 583 5.59 39.79 23.81
CA LYS A 583 4.16 40.16 23.72
C LYS A 583 3.69 40.18 22.25
N ALA A 584 4.47 40.77 21.36
CA ALA A 584 4.20 40.75 19.92
C ALA A 584 4.21 39.32 19.36
N TRP A 585 5.18 38.50 19.77
CA TRP A 585 5.28 37.09 19.41
C TRP A 585 4.05 36.30 19.88
N THR A 586 3.54 36.58 21.07
CA THR A 586 2.29 36.00 21.58
C THR A 586 1.11 36.30 20.65
N ALA A 587 0.97 37.53 20.19
CA ALA A 587 -0.08 37.92 19.25
C ALA A 587 0.07 37.20 17.89
N ILE A 588 1.32 37.08 17.38
CA ILE A 588 1.62 36.34 16.14
C ILE A 588 1.26 34.87 16.29
N VAL A 589 1.65 34.23 17.40
CA VAL A 589 1.34 32.82 17.70
C VAL A 589 -0.16 32.60 17.77
N GLY A 590 -0.89 33.43 18.51
CA GLY A 590 -2.34 33.33 18.64
C GLY A 590 -3.05 33.51 17.30
N GLY A 591 -2.77 34.61 16.60
CA GLY A 591 -3.44 34.94 15.34
C GLY A 591 -3.19 33.90 14.24
N THR A 592 -1.94 33.49 14.04
CA THR A 592 -1.60 32.52 13.00
C THR A 592 -2.06 31.11 13.35
N SER A 593 -2.06 30.73 14.63
CA SER A 593 -2.57 29.41 15.05
C SER A 593 -4.08 29.32 14.88
N ILE A 594 -4.83 30.34 15.29
CA ILE A 594 -6.28 30.41 15.12
C ILE A 594 -6.63 30.29 13.64
N LEU A 595 -6.00 31.11 12.79
CA LEU A 595 -6.20 31.07 11.34
C LEU A 595 -5.92 29.67 10.78
N GLY A 596 -4.75 29.10 11.08
CA GLY A 596 -4.35 27.80 10.54
C GLY A 596 -5.21 26.63 11.03
N ILE A 597 -5.67 26.66 12.29
CA ILE A 597 -6.55 25.62 12.85
C ILE A 597 -7.92 25.64 12.18
N PHE A 598 -8.52 26.82 11.98
CA PHE A 598 -9.83 26.93 11.32
C PHE A 598 -9.79 26.55 9.83
N MET A 599 -8.64 26.66 9.17
CA MET A 599 -8.46 26.19 7.79
C MET A 599 -8.38 24.66 7.64
N ILE A 600 -8.22 23.91 8.73
CA ILE A 600 -8.07 22.44 8.70
C ILE A 600 -9.35 21.78 9.21
N PRO A 601 -10.27 21.35 8.32
CA PRO A 601 -11.44 20.60 8.74
C PRO A 601 -11.07 19.20 9.23
N THR A 602 -11.84 18.72 10.21
CA THR A 602 -11.74 17.35 10.73
C THR A 602 -12.21 16.35 9.68
N HIS A 603 -11.41 15.32 9.39
CA HIS A 603 -11.70 14.38 8.30
C HIS A 603 -12.99 13.56 8.55
N PRO A 604 -13.95 13.52 7.61
CA PRO A 604 -15.29 12.93 7.82
C PRO A 604 -15.28 11.42 8.09
N SER A 605 -14.31 10.67 7.58
CA SER A 605 -14.22 9.20 7.77
C SER A 605 -13.97 8.73 9.21
N LYS A 606 -13.72 9.65 10.16
CA LYS A 606 -13.63 9.34 11.60
C LYS A 606 -14.79 9.92 12.41
N VAL A 607 -15.77 10.53 11.74
CA VAL A 607 -16.99 11.13 12.32
C VAL A 607 -18.18 10.18 12.19
N SER A 608 -18.05 8.97 11.62
CA SER A 608 -19.14 7.98 11.69
C SER A 608 -19.32 7.50 13.14
N ILE A 609 -20.25 8.15 13.84
CA ILE A 609 -20.74 7.81 15.17
C ILE A 609 -21.54 6.51 15.04
N HIS A 610 -20.84 5.39 14.92
CA HIS A 610 -21.37 4.09 15.31
C HIS A 610 -20.31 3.47 16.19
N ALA A 611 -20.69 3.22 17.45
CA ALA A 611 -19.86 2.77 18.57
C ALA A 611 -19.19 1.41 18.34
N THR A 612 -18.30 1.31 17.35
CA THR A 612 -17.41 0.17 17.18
C THR A 612 -16.27 0.34 18.19
N ARG A 613 -16.31 -0.49 19.24
CA ARG A 613 -15.27 -0.68 20.28
C ARG A 613 -13.92 -0.12 19.84
N ALA A 614 -13.39 0.84 20.61
CA ALA A 614 -12.05 1.38 20.44
C ALA A 614 -11.02 0.23 20.31
N ARG A 615 -10.63 -0.13 19.09
CA ARG A 615 -9.58 -1.13 18.84
C ARG A 615 -8.27 -0.57 19.40
N LYS A 616 -7.68 -1.29 20.36
CA LYS A 616 -6.37 -0.97 20.95
C LYS A 616 -5.33 -0.72 19.85
N ILE A 617 -4.36 0.17 20.10
CA ILE A 617 -3.24 0.41 19.18
C ILE A 617 -2.53 -0.94 18.97
N PRO A 618 -2.46 -1.45 17.72
CA PRO A 618 -1.76 -2.70 17.45
C PRO A 618 -0.26 -2.45 17.56
N TRP A 619 0.37 -2.95 18.61
CA TRP A 619 1.82 -2.86 18.84
C TRP A 619 2.63 -3.87 18.00
N SER A 620 1.99 -4.54 17.03
CA SER A 620 2.62 -5.56 16.20
C SER A 620 3.76 -4.99 15.35
N PHE A 621 3.69 -3.71 14.99
CA PHE A 621 4.75 -3.00 14.25
C PHE A 621 6.11 -2.96 14.98
N LEU A 622 6.13 -3.10 16.31
CA LEU A 622 7.38 -3.23 17.06
C LEU A 622 8.13 -4.53 16.76
N ARG A 623 7.46 -5.54 16.19
CA ARG A 623 8.11 -6.79 15.74
C ARG A 623 8.83 -6.61 14.40
N TYR A 624 8.58 -5.53 13.67
CA TYR A 624 9.19 -5.30 12.37
C TYR A 624 10.65 -4.87 12.55
N ARG A 625 11.60 -5.57 11.92
CA ARG A 625 13.03 -5.18 11.96
C ARG A 625 13.25 -3.73 11.51
N SER A 626 12.42 -3.29 10.57
CA SER A 626 12.35 -1.98 9.94
C SER A 626 12.31 -0.83 10.95
N ILE A 627 11.51 -0.94 12.01
CA ILE A 627 11.37 0.14 12.99
C ILE A 627 12.67 0.38 13.73
N TYR A 628 13.43 -0.68 14.04
CA TYR A 628 14.70 -0.58 14.75
C TYR A 628 15.80 0.02 13.86
N PHE A 629 15.90 -0.43 12.60
CA PHE A 629 16.87 0.15 11.66
C PHE A 629 16.62 1.64 11.41
N TYR A 630 15.36 2.04 11.19
CA TYR A 630 15.01 3.44 11.03
C TYR A 630 15.21 4.25 12.33
N SER A 631 14.87 3.68 13.49
CA SER A 631 15.05 4.35 14.77
C SER A 631 16.52 4.63 15.07
N ILE A 632 17.40 3.64 14.91
CA ILE A 632 18.85 3.80 15.12
C ILE A 632 19.42 4.86 14.19
N ALA A 633 19.05 4.84 12.91
CA ALA A 633 19.46 5.84 11.94
C ALA A 633 19.02 7.25 12.32
N ILE A 634 17.78 7.42 12.81
CA ILE A 634 17.26 8.71 13.25
C ILE A 634 18.01 9.21 14.50
N ILE A 635 18.32 8.34 15.47
CA ILE A 635 19.09 8.72 16.67
C ILE A 635 20.44 9.30 16.26
N PHE A 636 21.19 8.55 15.46
CA PHE A 636 22.52 8.95 15.01
C PHE A 636 22.47 10.24 14.19
N GLN A 637 21.59 10.32 13.17
CA GLN A 637 21.46 11.53 12.37
C GLN A 637 21.06 12.75 13.21
N SER A 638 20.14 12.59 14.17
CA SER A 638 19.66 13.70 15.01
C SER A 638 20.69 14.17 16.02
N SER A 639 21.54 13.26 16.52
CA SER A 639 22.65 13.61 17.41
C SER A 639 23.71 14.49 16.74
N GLY A 640 23.98 14.24 15.45
CA GLY A 640 24.87 15.08 14.64
C GLY A 640 24.22 16.37 14.17
N TYR A 641 22.92 16.33 13.83
CA TYR A 641 22.17 17.46 13.26
C TYR A 641 22.12 18.70 14.18
N GLY A 642 21.93 18.52 15.48
CA GLY A 642 21.81 19.63 16.42
C GLY A 642 23.10 20.44 16.60
N ILE A 643 24.26 19.84 16.33
CA ILE A 643 25.56 20.44 16.63
C ILE A 643 25.88 21.63 15.71
N PRO A 644 25.85 21.50 14.36
CA PRO A 644 25.97 22.66 13.48
C PRO A 644 24.91 23.71 13.78
N GLN A 645 23.66 23.29 14.03
CA GLN A 645 22.57 24.23 14.32
C GLN A 645 22.85 25.12 15.54
N THR A 646 23.49 24.58 16.59
CA THR A 646 23.83 25.31 17.81
C THR A 646 25.15 26.08 17.71
N TYR A 647 26.19 25.47 17.16
CA TYR A 647 27.57 25.99 17.28
C TYR A 647 28.10 26.70 16.04
N LEU A 648 27.43 26.61 14.89
CA LEU A 648 27.92 27.22 13.63
C LEU A 648 28.04 28.74 13.73
N SER A 649 27.07 29.41 14.36
CA SER A 649 27.12 30.86 14.56
C SER A 649 28.28 31.27 15.48
N THR A 650 28.54 30.50 16.54
CA THR A 650 29.68 30.73 17.44
C THR A 650 31.02 30.45 16.75
N TYR A 651 31.10 29.41 15.92
CA TYR A 651 32.27 29.09 15.10
C TYR A 651 32.58 30.19 14.07
N ALA A 652 31.55 30.70 13.38
CA ALA A 652 31.67 31.79 12.42
C ALA A 652 32.19 33.08 13.08
N LYS A 653 31.69 33.42 14.28
CA LYS A 653 32.15 34.58 15.06
C LYS A 653 33.57 34.40 15.60
N GLY A 654 33.84 33.26 16.25
CA GLY A 654 35.08 33.02 17.00
C GLY A 654 36.30 32.64 16.15
N VAL A 655 36.10 32.00 14.99
CA VAL A 655 37.21 31.47 14.16
C VAL A 655 37.31 32.20 12.81
N VAL A 656 36.19 32.70 12.28
CA VAL A 656 36.15 33.36 10.95
C VAL A 656 36.01 34.89 11.05
N LEU A 657 35.91 35.45 12.28
CA LEU A 657 35.93 36.89 12.58
C LEU A 657 34.81 37.71 11.90
N LEU A 658 33.63 37.12 11.69
CA LEU A 658 32.50 37.80 11.05
C LEU A 658 31.73 38.73 12.03
N SER A 659 31.08 39.79 11.51
CA SER A 659 30.28 40.77 12.29
C SER A 659 29.00 40.17 12.89
N GLN A 660 28.34 40.82 13.84
CA GLN A 660 27.18 40.27 14.57
C GLN A 660 25.98 39.90 13.67
N THR A 661 25.82 40.58 12.53
CA THR A 661 24.81 40.27 11.48
C THR A 661 25.07 38.94 10.77
N SER A 662 26.28 38.38 10.86
CA SER A 662 26.68 37.15 10.18
C SER A 662 26.16 35.86 10.84
N GLY A 663 25.90 35.88 12.15
CA GLY A 663 25.40 34.70 12.88
C GLY A 663 23.97 34.32 12.47
N THR A 664 23.10 35.32 12.35
CA THR A 664 21.74 35.17 11.81
C THR A 664 21.78 34.77 10.33
N LEU A 665 22.73 35.33 9.56
CA LEU A 665 22.93 34.97 8.15
C LEU A 665 23.36 33.51 7.99
N MET A 666 24.24 32.97 8.84
CA MET A 666 24.63 31.56 8.77
C MET A 666 23.47 30.62 9.09
N LEU A 667 22.64 30.96 10.07
CA LEU A 667 21.45 30.17 10.40
C LEU A 667 20.43 30.19 9.25
N ALA A 668 20.30 31.34 8.57
CA ALA A 668 19.48 31.46 7.37
C ALA A 668 20.02 30.62 6.21
N LEU A 669 21.34 30.65 5.97
CA LEU A 669 22.00 29.84 4.95
C LEU A 669 21.94 28.34 5.24
N PHE A 670 21.83 27.96 6.52
CA PHE A 670 21.59 26.58 6.95
C PHE A 670 20.16 26.12 6.66
N ASN A 671 19.15 26.96 6.91
CA ASN A 671 17.74 26.57 6.73
C ASN A 671 17.23 26.74 5.29
N ALA A 672 17.70 27.75 4.55
CA ALA A 672 17.15 28.12 3.24
C ALA A 672 17.20 26.97 2.21
N PRO A 673 18.29 26.20 2.06
CA PRO A 673 18.31 25.06 1.13
C PRO A 673 17.34 23.94 1.54
N GLY A 674 17.03 23.83 2.84
CA GLY A 674 16.03 22.91 3.36
C GLY A 674 14.63 23.13 2.77
N ILE A 675 14.30 24.35 2.33
CA ILE A 675 13.02 24.70 1.70
C ILE A 675 12.82 23.87 0.42
N ILE A 676 13.85 23.73 -0.41
CA ILE A 676 13.77 22.94 -1.63
C ILE A 676 13.93 21.45 -1.29
N ALA A 677 14.83 21.13 -0.37
CA ALA A 677 15.17 19.76 -0.04
C ALA A 677 13.99 18.97 0.53
N SER A 678 13.21 19.54 1.45
CA SER A 678 12.07 18.83 2.07
C SER A 678 11.01 18.45 1.02
N SER A 679 10.67 19.36 0.10
CA SER A 679 9.79 19.05 -1.03
C SER A 679 10.40 18.01 -1.98
N PHE A 680 11.69 18.13 -2.29
CA PHE A 680 12.41 17.23 -3.18
C PHE A 680 12.46 15.79 -2.66
N PHE A 681 12.85 15.58 -1.40
CA PHE A 681 12.92 14.25 -0.79
C PHE A 681 11.52 13.67 -0.51
N GLY A 682 10.52 14.52 -0.25
CA GLY A 682 9.12 14.12 -0.18
C GLY A 682 8.62 13.60 -1.52
N TRP A 683 8.90 14.32 -2.61
CA TRP A 683 8.61 13.88 -3.98
C TRP A 683 9.36 12.59 -4.32
N LEU A 684 10.66 12.51 -4.02
CA LEU A 684 11.50 11.34 -4.30
C LEU A 684 11.00 10.08 -3.58
N SER A 685 10.44 10.23 -2.38
CA SER A 685 9.86 9.13 -1.60
C SER A 685 8.51 8.63 -2.15
N ASP A 686 7.75 9.48 -2.83
CA ASP A 686 6.45 9.14 -3.42
C ASP A 686 6.49 8.82 -4.92
N ASN A 687 7.59 9.15 -5.59
CA ASN A 687 7.69 9.04 -7.03
C ASN A 687 7.64 7.58 -7.51
N LYS A 688 6.66 7.29 -8.38
CA LYS A 688 6.51 5.99 -9.03
C LYS A 688 7.46 5.80 -10.23
N ARG A 689 8.08 6.87 -10.74
CA ARG A 689 8.94 6.85 -11.94
C ARG A 689 10.37 6.35 -11.68
N PHE A 690 10.95 6.68 -10.52
CA PHE A 690 12.25 6.15 -10.09
C PHE A 690 12.00 5.16 -8.95
N PRO A 691 12.12 3.84 -9.17
CA PRO A 691 11.83 2.83 -8.14
C PRO A 691 12.97 2.73 -7.13
N LEU A 692 13.31 3.85 -6.48
CA LEU A 692 14.26 3.87 -5.38
C LEU A 692 13.57 3.29 -4.14
N SER A 693 14.28 2.39 -3.46
CA SER A 693 13.81 1.88 -2.17
C SER A 693 13.77 3.01 -1.14
N ALA A 694 12.78 3.01 -0.24
CA ALA A 694 12.70 3.95 0.88
C ALA A 694 13.99 3.94 1.74
N GLN A 695 14.70 2.81 1.78
CA GLN A 695 16.00 2.67 2.45
C GLN A 695 17.09 3.52 1.78
N SER A 696 17.15 3.52 0.45
CA SER A 696 18.12 4.30 -0.31
C SER A 696 17.83 5.79 -0.19
N VAL A 697 16.55 6.18 -0.32
CA VAL A 697 16.12 7.58 -0.23
C VAL A 697 16.39 8.16 1.17
N SER A 698 16.20 7.37 2.23
CA SER A 698 16.48 7.79 3.61
C SER A 698 17.97 7.83 3.98
N ALA A 699 18.82 7.08 3.29
CA ALA A 699 20.25 7.04 3.57
C ALA A 699 21.07 8.09 2.82
N ILE A 700 20.59 8.58 1.68
CA ILE A 700 21.28 9.64 0.91
C ILE A 700 21.53 10.90 1.77
N PRO A 701 20.52 11.50 2.45
CA PRO A 701 20.76 12.69 3.25
C PRO A 701 21.83 12.56 4.35
N PRO A 702 21.78 11.56 5.24
CA PRO A 702 22.77 11.42 6.32
C PRO A 702 24.19 11.17 5.80
N VAL A 703 24.36 10.37 4.73
CA VAL A 703 25.67 10.14 4.11
C VAL A 703 26.23 11.43 3.50
N CYS A 704 25.40 12.21 2.79
CA CYS A 704 25.83 13.48 2.23
C CYS A 704 26.15 14.52 3.33
N CYS A 705 25.40 14.55 4.43
CA CYS A 705 25.72 15.36 5.61
C CYS A 705 27.09 15.01 6.20
N ALA A 706 27.43 13.71 6.29
CA ALA A 706 28.73 13.26 6.76
C ALA A 706 29.87 13.75 5.84
N VAL A 707 29.71 13.57 4.52
CA VAL A 707 30.67 14.04 3.52
C VAL A 707 30.84 15.56 3.59
N ALA A 708 29.74 16.31 3.65
CA ALA A 708 29.78 17.77 3.79
C ALA A 708 30.50 18.20 5.07
N THR A 709 30.30 17.49 6.18
CA THR A 709 30.95 17.77 7.47
C THR A 709 32.44 17.53 7.40
N PHE A 710 32.89 16.37 6.91
CA PHE A 710 34.32 16.06 6.86
C PHE A 710 35.07 16.92 5.85
N LEU A 711 34.47 17.18 4.67
CA LEU A 711 35.13 17.95 3.62
C LEU A 711 35.02 19.46 3.86
N PHE A 712 33.80 19.99 3.97
CA PHE A 712 33.61 21.44 3.97
C PHE A 712 33.85 22.05 5.35
N TRP A 713 33.29 21.47 6.42
CA TRP A 713 33.53 22.01 7.77
C TRP A 713 34.94 21.66 8.29
N GLY A 714 35.35 20.40 8.15
CA GLY A 714 36.65 19.92 8.59
C GLY A 714 37.85 20.63 7.95
N LEU A 715 37.78 20.92 6.65
CA LEU A 715 38.86 21.60 5.92
C LEU A 715 38.74 23.13 5.93
N THR A 716 37.78 23.72 6.67
CA THR A 716 37.67 25.18 6.78
C THR A 716 38.91 25.76 7.42
N THR A 717 39.66 26.58 6.67
CA THR A 717 40.82 27.34 7.17
C THR A 717 40.37 28.65 7.81
N GLN A 718 41.16 29.20 8.74
CA GLN A 718 40.88 30.51 9.32
C GLN A 718 40.72 31.57 8.21
N GLY A 719 39.60 32.31 8.21
CA GLY A 719 39.28 33.34 7.21
C GLY A 719 38.60 32.87 5.91
N ASN A 720 38.42 31.56 5.66
CA ASN A 720 37.75 31.06 4.45
C ASN A 720 36.23 30.94 4.64
N ILE A 721 35.52 32.06 4.48
CA ILE A 721 34.06 32.16 4.61
C ILE A 721 33.35 31.29 3.56
N GLY A 722 33.91 31.20 2.34
CA GLY A 722 33.28 30.48 1.22
C GLY A 722 33.04 29.01 1.52
N LEU A 723 34.02 28.32 2.10
CA LEU A 723 33.89 26.90 2.44
C LEU A 723 32.84 26.66 3.54
N LEU A 724 32.76 27.57 4.52
CA LEU A 724 31.76 27.52 5.58
C LEU A 724 30.34 27.78 5.07
N ILE A 725 30.18 28.66 4.07
CA ILE A 725 28.90 28.87 3.38
C ILE A 725 28.50 27.61 2.62
N VAL A 726 29.42 27.01 1.86
CA VAL A 726 29.16 25.77 1.11
C VAL A 726 28.78 24.63 2.07
N PHE A 727 29.48 24.50 3.20
CA PHE A 727 29.10 23.57 4.27
C PHE A 727 27.67 23.82 4.75
N SER A 728 27.36 25.05 5.16
CA SER A 728 26.06 25.42 5.72
C SER A 728 24.94 25.12 4.73
N MET A 729 25.15 25.45 3.45
CA MET A 729 24.15 25.21 2.42
C MET A 729 23.94 23.72 2.13
N THR A 730 25.03 22.97 1.96
CA THR A 730 24.96 21.54 1.62
C THR A 730 24.45 20.70 2.79
N PHE A 731 24.98 20.91 3.99
CA PHE A 731 24.47 20.24 5.19
C PHE A 731 23.02 20.63 5.46
N GLY A 732 22.67 21.90 5.30
CA GLY A 732 21.30 22.41 5.40
C GLY A 732 20.32 21.75 4.44
N PHE A 733 20.71 21.59 3.17
CA PHE A 733 19.91 20.90 2.16
C PHE A 733 19.63 19.45 2.58
N PHE A 734 20.65 18.66 2.86
CA PHE A 734 20.45 17.24 3.17
C PHE A 734 19.77 17.03 4.53
N SER A 735 20.16 17.77 5.57
CA SER A 735 19.56 17.61 6.89
C SER A 735 18.10 18.07 6.94
N GLY A 736 17.74 19.14 6.23
CA GLY A 736 16.35 19.59 6.05
C GLY A 736 15.51 18.58 5.25
N GLY A 737 16.12 17.94 4.25
CA GLY A 737 15.50 16.90 3.44
C GLY A 737 15.21 15.59 4.17
N TYR A 738 16.02 15.23 5.17
CA TYR A 738 15.93 13.95 5.89
C TYR A 738 14.54 13.72 6.51
N SER A 739 13.95 14.75 7.10
CA SER A 739 12.64 14.65 7.77
C SER A 739 11.51 14.32 6.79
N ALA A 740 11.63 14.73 5.52
CA ALA A 740 10.62 14.44 4.49
C ALA A 740 10.64 12.98 4.04
N THR A 741 11.75 12.27 4.25
CA THR A 741 11.87 10.84 3.91
C THR A 741 11.01 9.94 4.82
N TRP A 742 10.57 10.43 5.98
CA TRP A 742 9.71 9.70 6.91
C TRP A 742 8.40 9.25 6.27
N GLY A 743 7.83 10.03 5.36
CA GLY A 743 6.64 9.62 4.61
C GLY A 743 6.85 8.32 3.82
N GLY A 744 8.05 8.15 3.23
CA GLY A 744 8.46 6.91 2.56
C GLY A 744 8.72 5.76 3.53
N MET A 745 9.34 6.03 4.69
CA MET A 745 9.53 5.03 5.75
C MET A 745 8.18 4.48 6.25
N LEU A 746 7.20 5.35 6.49
CA LEU A 746 5.84 4.97 6.88
C LEU A 746 5.19 4.07 5.84
N LYS A 747 5.27 4.45 4.56
CA LYS A 747 4.70 3.69 3.44
C LYS A 747 5.29 2.28 3.32
N GLN A 748 6.59 2.15 3.59
CA GLN A 748 7.24 0.84 3.63
C GLN A 748 6.71 -0.02 4.79
N MET A 749 6.60 0.54 5.99
CA MET A 749 6.08 -0.20 7.15
C MET A 749 4.61 -0.59 7.00
N GLU A 750 3.79 0.26 6.37
CA GLU A 750 2.41 -0.07 5.99
C GLU A 750 2.37 -1.24 5.02
N ARG A 751 3.24 -1.24 4.00
CA ARG A 751 3.35 -2.34 3.04
C ARG A 751 3.74 -3.66 3.71
N GLU A 752 4.74 -3.65 4.58
CA GLU A 752 5.15 -4.85 5.33
C GLU A 752 4.04 -5.37 6.26
N SER A 753 3.23 -4.46 6.80
CA SER A 753 2.05 -4.80 7.59
C SER A 753 0.96 -5.45 6.74
N ALA A 754 0.70 -4.92 5.54
CA ALA A 754 -0.24 -5.49 4.58
C ALA A 754 0.20 -6.89 4.11
N GLU A 755 1.49 -7.09 3.84
CA GLU A 755 2.06 -8.40 3.49
C GLU A 755 1.91 -9.45 4.61
N ARG A 756 1.81 -9.00 5.87
CA ARG A 756 1.66 -9.87 7.07
C ARG A 756 0.22 -9.96 7.58
N ASN A 757 -0.75 -9.32 6.93
CA ASN A 757 -2.13 -9.18 7.42
C ASN A 757 -2.24 -8.60 8.85
N GLU A 758 -1.32 -7.71 9.21
CA GLU A 758 -1.32 -7.03 10.50
C GLU A 758 -1.83 -5.60 10.37
N ALA A 759 -2.56 -5.09 11.36
CA ALA A 759 -2.99 -3.70 11.38
C ALA A 759 -1.85 -2.79 11.86
N VAL A 760 -1.63 -1.67 11.17
CA VAL A 760 -0.67 -0.63 11.58
C VAL A 760 -1.37 0.70 11.78
N ASP A 761 -0.81 1.53 12.66
CA ASP A 761 -1.27 2.89 12.87
C ASP A 761 -0.18 3.89 12.41
N PRO A 762 -0.36 4.53 11.23
CA PRO A 762 0.69 5.38 10.64
C PRO A 762 0.98 6.62 11.47
N GLY A 763 -0.03 7.16 12.14
CA GLY A 763 0.10 8.31 13.04
C GLY A 763 0.99 7.99 14.24
N MET A 764 0.75 6.85 14.88
CA MET A 764 1.59 6.35 15.98
C MET A 764 3.05 6.15 15.54
N ILE A 765 3.28 5.54 14.36
CA ILE A 765 4.63 5.34 13.82
C ILE A 765 5.33 6.69 13.63
N TYR A 766 4.67 7.67 13.01
CA TYR A 766 5.24 9.01 12.83
C TYR A 766 5.58 9.69 14.16
N GLY A 767 4.71 9.58 15.16
CA GLY A 767 4.96 10.06 16.51
C GLY A 767 6.18 9.40 17.16
N LEU A 768 6.31 8.07 17.02
CA LEU A 768 7.46 7.32 17.53
C LEU A 768 8.77 7.77 16.88
N LEU A 769 8.80 7.96 15.55
CA LEU A 769 9.99 8.45 14.84
C LEU A 769 10.42 9.85 15.33
N ASN A 770 9.46 10.72 15.66
CA ASN A 770 9.76 12.03 16.29
C ASN A 770 10.32 11.90 17.71
N GLY A 771 9.77 10.99 18.53
CA GLY A 771 10.31 10.73 19.88
C GLY A 771 11.75 10.24 19.84
N VAL A 772 12.04 9.33 18.91
CA VAL A 772 13.39 8.81 18.68
C VAL A 772 14.36 9.92 18.25
N ARG A 773 13.91 10.86 17.41
CA ARG A 773 14.67 12.09 17.08
C ARG A 773 14.98 12.94 18.31
N GLY A 774 14.04 13.05 19.25
CA GLY A 774 14.24 13.73 20.53
C GLY A 774 15.37 13.12 21.36
N ILE A 775 15.43 11.79 21.45
CA ILE A 775 16.53 11.07 22.12
C ILE A 775 17.87 11.40 21.46
N GLY A 776 17.92 11.38 20.13
CA GLY A 776 19.12 11.76 19.37
C GLY A 776 19.58 13.19 19.68
N TYR A 777 18.66 14.16 19.66
CA TYR A 777 18.95 15.55 19.99
C TYR A 777 19.51 15.73 21.42
N ALA A 778 18.90 15.09 22.41
CA ALA A 778 19.37 15.14 23.79
C ALA A 778 20.77 14.54 23.93
N SER A 779 21.02 13.38 23.30
CA SER A 779 22.33 12.74 23.30
C SER A 779 23.42 13.59 22.63
N GLY A 780 23.09 14.24 21.50
CA GLY A 780 23.99 15.13 20.77
C GLY A 780 24.34 16.39 21.55
N GLY A 781 23.39 16.99 22.26
CA GLY A 781 23.62 18.16 23.12
C GLY A 781 24.58 17.84 24.28
N ILE A 782 24.37 16.73 24.98
CA ILE A 782 25.25 16.29 26.08
C ILE A 782 26.65 15.95 25.57
N ALA A 783 26.74 15.23 24.44
CA ALA A 783 28.01 14.90 23.80
C ALA A 783 28.76 16.17 23.35
N GLY A 784 28.04 17.13 22.73
CA GLY A 784 28.61 18.38 22.23
C GLY A 784 29.32 19.19 23.31
N MET A 785 28.73 19.33 24.50
CA MET A 785 29.37 20.06 25.60
C MET A 785 30.66 19.38 26.08
N LYS A 786 30.67 18.05 26.23
CA LYS A 786 31.87 17.30 26.63
C LYS A 786 32.96 17.34 25.57
N LEU A 787 32.58 17.29 24.29
CA LEU A 787 33.50 17.34 23.16
C LEU A 787 34.15 18.72 23.01
N LEU A 788 33.42 19.81 23.32
CA LEU A 788 33.98 21.17 23.36
C LEU A 788 35.04 21.30 24.46
N ASN A 789 34.79 20.69 25.62
CA ASN A 789 35.73 20.69 26.74
C ASN A 789 36.96 19.78 26.51
N ALA A 790 36.89 18.84 25.56
CA ALA A 790 37.98 17.92 25.24
C ALA A 790 39.16 18.60 24.50
N GLY A 791 39.00 19.83 23.99
CA GLY A 791 40.07 20.60 23.36
C GLY A 791 40.36 20.18 21.91
N THR A 792 41.59 20.42 21.44
CA THR A 792 41.99 20.21 20.03
C THR A 792 42.52 18.78 19.80
N LEU A 793 42.04 18.11 18.74
CA LEU A 793 42.34 16.69 18.46
C LEU A 793 43.67 16.45 17.72
N LEU A 794 44.25 17.48 17.09
CA LEU A 794 45.44 17.36 16.22
C LEU A 794 46.32 18.63 16.28
N ALA A 795 47.64 18.45 16.27
CA ALA A 795 48.66 19.52 16.30
C ALA A 795 48.76 20.39 15.02
N SER A 796 47.86 20.18 14.04
CA SER A 796 47.78 20.98 12.81
C SER A 796 46.84 22.16 13.02
N GLN A 797 47.38 23.34 13.36
CA GLN A 797 46.60 24.57 13.56
C GLN A 797 45.94 25.14 12.29
N ARG A 798 46.06 24.47 11.13
CA ARG A 798 45.71 25.05 9.82
C ARG A 798 44.26 24.79 9.36
N PHE A 799 43.62 23.73 9.84
CA PHE A 799 42.28 23.31 9.40
C PHE A 799 41.27 23.32 10.55
N GLY A 800 39.96 23.25 10.24
CA GLY A 800 38.87 23.25 11.22
C GLY A 800 39.01 22.16 12.29
N TYR A 801 39.60 21.01 11.94
CA TYR A 801 39.96 19.93 12.87
C TYR A 801 40.95 20.33 13.97
N GLY A 802 41.79 21.33 13.73
CA GLY A 802 42.77 21.86 14.68
C GLY A 802 42.19 22.89 15.65
N THR A 803 40.91 23.25 15.50
CA THR A 803 40.21 24.17 16.42
C THR A 803 39.60 23.43 17.61
N SER A 804 39.15 24.16 18.64
CA SER A 804 38.41 23.59 19.77
C SER A 804 37.11 22.87 19.36
N TYR A 805 36.66 23.07 18.12
CA TYR A 805 35.50 22.41 17.54
C TYR A 805 35.86 21.12 16.78
N GLY A 806 37.14 20.75 16.66
CA GLY A 806 37.58 19.54 15.97
C GLY A 806 36.86 18.25 16.41
N PRO A 807 36.75 17.97 17.73
CA PRO A 807 35.98 16.82 18.22
C PRO A 807 34.50 16.85 17.84
N LEU A 808 33.90 18.04 17.74
CA LEU A 808 32.51 18.22 17.33
C LEU A 808 32.35 17.88 15.85
N ILE A 809 33.25 18.35 15.00
CA ILE A 809 33.24 18.06 13.55
C ILE A 809 33.31 16.54 13.32
N VAL A 810 34.24 15.86 14.01
CA VAL A 810 34.40 14.40 13.88
C VAL A 810 33.16 13.67 14.35
N PHE A 811 32.60 14.04 15.51
CA PHE A 811 31.39 13.42 16.03
C PHE A 811 30.18 13.67 15.12
N THR A 812 29.99 14.88 14.60
CA THR A 812 28.92 15.21 13.65
C THR A 812 29.05 14.39 12.36
N GLY A 813 30.25 14.29 11.80
CA GLY A 813 30.48 13.50 10.59
C GLY A 813 30.23 12.00 10.80
N LEU A 814 30.73 11.43 11.89
CA LEU A 814 30.55 10.01 12.21
C LEU A 814 29.09 9.67 12.54
N SER A 815 28.42 10.50 13.34
CA SER A 815 27.00 10.30 13.68
C SER A 815 26.11 10.45 12.45
N SER A 816 26.37 11.41 11.56
CA SER A 816 25.66 11.49 10.28
C SER A 816 25.95 10.28 9.38
N LEU A 817 27.18 9.76 9.34
CA LEU A 817 27.50 8.56 8.55
C LEU A 817 26.75 7.33 9.06
N LEU A 818 26.69 7.14 10.38
CA LEU A 818 25.90 6.09 11.03
C LEU A 818 24.40 6.29 10.84
N GLY A 819 23.94 7.53 10.62
CA GLY A 819 22.57 7.81 10.19
C GLY A 819 22.20 7.17 8.84
N GLY A 820 23.19 6.86 7.98
CA GLY A 820 23.02 6.15 6.71
C GLY A 820 22.94 4.62 6.82
N TRP A 821 22.99 4.06 8.03
CA TRP A 821 23.11 2.61 8.27
C TRP A 821 21.95 1.76 7.70
N VAL A 822 20.79 2.37 7.42
CA VAL A 822 19.60 1.67 6.89
C VAL A 822 19.90 0.90 5.59
N VAL A 823 20.86 1.34 4.77
CA VAL A 823 21.26 0.65 3.53
C VAL A 823 21.78 -0.77 3.79
N LEU A 824 22.40 -0.99 4.95
CA LEU A 824 23.02 -2.27 5.31
C LEU A 824 21.98 -3.37 5.60
N TRP A 825 20.72 -3.00 5.88
CA TRP A 825 19.66 -3.94 6.23
C TRP A 825 19.30 -4.94 5.11
N ARG A 826 19.31 -4.52 3.85
CA ARG A 826 19.11 -5.42 2.69
C ARG A 826 20.35 -5.54 1.81
N TRP A 827 21.52 -5.18 2.36
CA TRP A 827 22.77 -5.36 1.65
C TRP A 827 23.05 -6.85 1.50
N ASN A 828 22.67 -7.39 0.34
CA ASN A 828 22.94 -8.77 -0.02
C ASN A 828 24.22 -8.76 -0.89
N PRO A 829 25.41 -9.03 -0.33
CA PRO A 829 26.68 -8.94 -1.06
C PRO A 829 26.70 -9.82 -2.33
N LYS A 830 25.84 -10.85 -2.39
CA LYS A 830 25.66 -11.72 -3.56
C LYS A 830 25.04 -11.04 -4.78
N ARG A 831 24.35 -9.90 -4.62
CA ARG A 831 23.70 -9.17 -5.73
C ARG A 831 24.67 -8.24 -6.48
N PHE A 832 25.80 -7.88 -5.86
CA PHE A 832 26.84 -7.00 -6.42
C PHE A 832 28.12 -7.73 -6.84
N SER A 833 28.31 -9.00 -6.46
CA SER A 833 29.43 -9.80 -6.99
C SER A 833 29.46 -9.87 -8.54
N PRO A 834 28.33 -9.86 -9.29
CA PRO A 834 28.37 -9.80 -10.75
C PRO A 834 28.81 -8.42 -11.29
N LEU A 835 28.57 -7.34 -10.54
CA LEU A 835 28.92 -5.97 -10.95
C LEU A 835 30.38 -5.65 -10.66
N ILE A 836 30.90 -6.12 -9.52
CA ILE A 836 32.32 -6.00 -9.19
C ILE A 836 33.17 -6.94 -10.06
N SER A 837 32.72 -8.17 -10.32
CA SER A 837 33.41 -9.06 -11.26
C SER A 837 33.37 -8.55 -12.71
N ARG A 838 32.27 -7.93 -13.18
CA ARG A 838 32.22 -7.27 -14.49
C ARG A 838 33.09 -6.00 -14.56
N ALA A 839 33.23 -5.24 -13.48
CA ALA A 839 34.15 -4.12 -13.41
C ALA A 839 35.62 -4.59 -13.37
N TYR A 840 35.90 -5.70 -12.67
CA TYR A 840 37.21 -6.32 -12.62
C TYR A 840 37.61 -6.97 -13.96
N SER A 841 36.67 -7.63 -14.65
CA SER A 841 36.85 -8.15 -16.02
C SER A 841 37.11 -7.02 -17.01
N ARG A 842 36.34 -5.92 -16.97
CA ARG A 842 36.58 -4.79 -17.88
C ARG A 842 37.90 -4.06 -17.62
N CYS A 843 38.37 -3.99 -16.38
CA CYS A 843 39.69 -3.43 -16.07
C CYS A 843 40.84 -4.38 -16.46
N THR A 844 40.64 -5.70 -16.39
CA THR A 844 41.65 -6.68 -16.82
C THR A 844 41.72 -6.79 -18.35
N ASP A 845 40.60 -6.69 -19.06
CA ASP A 845 40.57 -6.63 -20.53
C ASP A 845 41.18 -5.31 -21.05
N ALA A 846 40.96 -4.18 -20.38
CA ALA A 846 41.61 -2.91 -20.73
C ALA A 846 43.13 -2.91 -20.46
N ALA A 847 43.59 -3.67 -19.46
CA ALA A 847 45.02 -3.87 -19.19
C ALA A 847 45.66 -4.86 -20.18
N ALA A 848 44.94 -5.91 -20.60
CA ALA A 848 45.40 -6.88 -21.59
C ALA A 848 45.51 -6.28 -23.00
N VAL A 849 44.59 -5.38 -23.38
CA VAL A 849 44.64 -4.66 -24.68
C VAL A 849 45.75 -3.61 -24.73
N ARG A 850 46.23 -3.09 -23.58
CA ARG A 850 47.41 -2.21 -23.52
C ARG A 850 48.75 -2.94 -23.52
N LEU A 851 48.78 -4.23 -23.17
CA LEU A 851 50.00 -5.05 -23.20
C LEU A 851 50.24 -5.73 -24.56
N SER A 852 49.24 -5.83 -25.43
CA SER A 852 49.38 -6.36 -26.79
C SER A 852 49.79 -5.32 -27.85
N PHE A 853 49.67 -4.01 -27.55
CA PHE A 853 50.05 -2.92 -28.47
C PHE A 853 51.43 -2.30 -28.18
N GLY A 854 52.18 -2.78 -27.18
CA GLY A 854 53.47 -2.21 -26.77
C GLY A 854 54.71 -2.99 -27.21
N ARG A 855 54.61 -3.96 -28.13
CA ARG A 855 55.68 -4.93 -28.38
C ARG A 855 56.11 -5.10 -29.85
N ASN A 856 55.91 -4.09 -30.70
CA ASN A 856 56.20 -4.21 -32.13
C ASN A 856 56.89 -3.02 -32.81
N ASP A 857 57.59 -2.14 -32.08
CA ASP A 857 58.42 -1.09 -32.70
C ASP A 857 59.81 -1.02 -32.05
N SER A 858 60.67 -1.96 -32.42
CA SER A 858 62.11 -1.70 -32.56
C SER A 858 62.71 -2.84 -33.37
N VAL A 859 63.57 -2.45 -34.34
CA VAL A 859 64.52 -3.26 -35.12
C VAL A 859 64.24 -3.32 -36.63
N TYR A 860 64.94 -2.39 -37.33
CA TYR A 860 65.38 -2.27 -38.74
C TYR A 860 64.76 -1.10 -39.55
N ASN A 861 65.19 0.15 -39.36
CA ASN A 861 66.42 0.87 -39.85
C ASN A 861 66.45 1.16 -41.36
N SER A 862 65.84 2.27 -41.78
CA SER A 862 66.18 3.15 -42.93
C SER A 862 64.97 3.99 -43.29
#